data_AF-A0A1M6BZ90-F1
#
_entry.id   AF-A0A1M6BZ90-F1
#
_cell.length_a   1.000
_cell.length_b   1.000
_cell.length_c   1.000
_cell.angle_alpha   90.00
_cell.angle_beta   90.00
_cell.angle_gamma   90.00
#
_symmetry.space_group_name_H-M   'P 1'
#
loop_
_entity.id
_entity.type
_entity.pdbx_description
1 polymer ?
#
loop_
_entity_poly.entity_id
_entity_poly.type
_entity_poly.pdbx_seq_one_letter_code
_entity_poly.pdbx_strand_id
1 'polypeptide(L)'
;MKERPLLGLLSLTFVILSIVLFAACQKDGEVVPEGSIKSDIIAPEPPRNLTATHITDSSAVVSWQEAKDNIEVVDYVLYRDSVEVFRDTLTSYHATDLKPATPYKFSVRAADAAGNLSEFSKHVEVVTKAADSLPDDGINIDSLNRYSVLVLAPVLVLDSVTTTAVSLSWKSETNASAITEYRVYQDSVKLVSLNKKKYTVQNLVPENSYSFWVAAVDVSGKESKPSNAIDVLTLAEEAIVQDTVAPPAPVGLSANAITSNTVDLSWRFPTDSIQVSGYSVYRDSVLLTTVKEAFFQVGDLEPETGYSFTVTAWDDSENESLPSEALMVTTEPVENQNEEQVDSIPLSAPINLRALEITDSTVSLAWDRPNDSTVVQEYLVYQNGTLLGNTAEPGFMAVDLAAATEYTYTVSVLNDRGQESVKSAALAVITEKEAELPENNQPPAIPTELSVSDITTTSIRLNWKADSDSDQEHRFKVFQNDILIGNTTASAYEVNGLSPNTEYSFSVSAIDGEGNESARSTSIAATTEAEDRIEEDVEAPTVPTGLLADGVSETAIELSWTPSTDNVGVAGYRVFMGGELAATVEGLRYNVSNLAPGTEYSFAVSSFDAVGNESRQSVALSVSTAEEVVVDNTPPTAPRNLGAQEVSQTTVDLVWEAATDDYGVVGYRLYQNGGYLAESSSTYYRVSGLDPATTYRYAVSAIDAEGNESEQSREVSVITEEEIKEETSDKILVFTKTAGFRHGSIEKGVSTLQDLGRANDFEVVQTENASDFNADNLAKYKVVVFLNTTGDVLDYGQQVAFENYIRSGGSFMGVHAATDTEYDWPWYGQLVGAYFNGHPSIQEATLNVVDHNHSSTAHLPGTWTRTDEWYNFKDVYSGIVPLVLLDESSYSGGTNGEYHPFSWYHEFDGGRAFYTAGGHSNSAYDEAGFKQHLLGGLMYCLER
;
A
#
# COMPACT_ATOMS: atom_id res chain seq x y z
N MET A 1 9.40 72.84 13.76
CA MET A 1 9.07 74.21 13.29
C MET A 1 9.59 74.36 11.87
N LYS A 2 8.68 74.71 10.95
CA LYS A 2 8.91 75.34 9.64
C LYS A 2 9.51 74.50 8.48
N GLU A 3 8.57 73.95 7.73
CA GLU A 3 8.39 73.97 6.27
C GLU A 3 9.42 74.63 5.32
N ARG A 4 9.58 73.93 4.16
CA ARG A 4 9.89 74.35 2.76
C ARG A 4 11.37 74.59 2.39
N PRO A 5 11.84 74.29 1.14
CA PRO A 5 11.21 74.64 -0.16
C PRO A 5 11.09 73.46 -1.18
N LEU A 6 10.09 73.43 -2.09
CA LEU A 6 9.77 74.25 -3.28
C LEU A 6 10.50 73.83 -4.57
N LEU A 7 9.70 73.25 -5.46
CA LEU A 7 9.76 73.17 -6.93
C LEU A 7 10.85 73.98 -7.66
N GLY A 8 11.41 73.37 -8.72
CA GLY A 8 11.67 74.11 -9.96
C GLY A 8 12.67 73.53 -10.99
N LEU A 9 12.11 73.11 -12.14
CA LEU A 9 12.63 73.21 -13.51
C LEU A 9 13.77 72.28 -14.01
N LEU A 10 13.47 71.53 -15.09
CA LEU A 10 14.07 71.51 -16.45
C LEU A 10 13.66 70.18 -17.15
N SER A 11 12.73 70.14 -18.12
CA SER A 11 12.84 70.50 -19.55
C SER A 11 13.84 69.68 -20.36
N LEU A 12 13.33 68.92 -21.36
CA LEU A 12 14.01 68.31 -22.53
C LEU A 12 15.12 67.29 -22.17
N THR A 13 15.16 66.05 -22.64
CA THR A 13 15.28 65.60 -24.05
C THR A 13 15.49 64.08 -23.96
N PHE A 14 14.75 63.22 -24.66
CA PHE A 14 15.24 61.87 -25.01
C PHE A 14 14.54 61.38 -26.29
N VAL A 15 14.93 61.98 -27.41
CA VAL A 15 14.90 61.35 -28.73
C VAL A 15 16.28 61.57 -29.33
N ILE A 16 16.98 60.49 -29.66
CA ILE A 16 17.86 60.24 -30.81
C ILE A 16 18.77 59.04 -30.49
N LEU A 17 18.29 57.87 -30.92
CA LEU A 17 18.86 57.06 -32.00
C LEU A 17 20.39 56.93 -32.12
N SER A 18 20.85 55.68 -31.92
CA SER A 18 21.92 54.97 -32.64
C SER A 18 23.36 55.48 -32.57
N ILE A 19 24.27 54.57 -32.22
CA ILE A 19 25.49 54.22 -32.99
C ILE A 19 26.09 52.95 -32.30
N VAL A 20 25.97 51.73 -32.87
CA VAL A 20 26.83 51.08 -33.90
C VAL A 20 27.69 50.01 -33.18
N LEU A 21 27.70 48.71 -33.52
CA LEU A 21 28.21 48.07 -34.73
C LEU A 21 27.95 46.54 -34.65
N PHE A 22 27.29 45.96 -35.67
CA PHE A 22 27.59 44.68 -36.39
C PHE A 22 27.69 43.33 -35.63
N ALA A 23 27.08 42.23 -36.08
CA ALA A 23 26.80 41.72 -37.44
C ALA A 23 25.72 40.59 -37.35
N ALA A 24 24.90 40.18 -38.34
CA ALA A 24 24.66 40.58 -39.73
C ALA A 24 23.31 40.00 -40.22
N CYS A 25 22.74 40.70 -41.22
CA CYS A 25 21.82 40.26 -42.28
C CYS A 25 20.32 40.02 -42.04
N GLN A 26 19.56 41.06 -42.45
CA GLN A 26 18.28 40.96 -43.17
C GLN A 26 18.32 39.93 -44.32
N LYS A 27 17.15 39.40 -44.70
CA LYS A 27 16.62 39.66 -46.05
C LYS A 27 15.12 39.42 -46.24
N ASP A 28 14.55 40.43 -46.88
CA ASP A 28 13.39 40.49 -47.77
C ASP A 28 11.98 40.50 -47.14
N GLY A 29 11.34 41.66 -47.24
CA GLY A 29 9.97 41.89 -46.81
C GLY A 29 9.04 42.25 -47.96
N GLU A 30 7.81 42.60 -47.62
CA GLU A 30 6.93 43.48 -48.40
C GLU A 30 5.79 43.97 -47.50
N VAL A 31 5.42 45.24 -47.66
CA VAL A 31 4.28 45.89 -47.02
C VAL A 31 3.10 45.82 -47.98
N VAL A 32 1.92 45.38 -47.51
CA VAL A 32 0.62 45.54 -48.19
C VAL A 32 -0.47 45.87 -47.13
N PRO A 33 -1.45 46.77 -47.40
CA PRO A 33 -2.16 47.54 -46.38
C PRO A 33 -3.52 46.96 -45.93
N GLU A 34 -4.11 47.59 -44.91
CA GLU A 34 -5.39 47.33 -44.25
C GLU A 34 -6.53 46.85 -45.17
N GLY A 35 -7.16 45.74 -44.78
CA GLY A 35 -8.40 45.20 -45.34
C GLY A 35 -9.31 44.61 -44.27
N SER A 36 -10.52 45.14 -44.19
CA SER A 36 -11.69 44.66 -43.44
C SER A 36 -11.84 43.12 -43.47
N ILE A 37 -11.81 42.46 -42.31
CA ILE A 37 -12.26 41.07 -42.17
C ILE A 37 -13.79 41.04 -42.20
N LYS A 38 -14.36 40.43 -43.25
CA LYS A 38 -15.78 40.09 -43.32
C LYS A 38 -16.07 38.97 -42.33
N SER A 39 -17.07 39.13 -41.48
CA SER A 39 -17.65 38.03 -40.70
C SER A 39 -18.32 37.03 -41.65
N ASP A 40 -18.01 35.74 -41.53
CA ASP A 40 -18.70 34.70 -42.28
C ASP A 40 -20.14 34.55 -41.78
N ILE A 41 -21.09 34.53 -42.71
CA ILE A 41 -22.53 34.41 -42.41
C ILE A 41 -23.18 33.29 -43.21
N ILE A 42 -22.39 32.50 -43.96
CA ILE A 42 -22.89 31.43 -44.80
C ILE A 42 -22.52 30.12 -44.11
N ALA A 43 -23.52 29.31 -43.81
CA ALA A 43 -23.29 28.01 -43.18
C ALA A 43 -22.63 27.01 -44.15
N PRO A 44 -21.82 26.06 -43.64
CA PRO A 44 -21.21 25.02 -44.45
C PRO A 44 -22.21 24.16 -45.24
N GLU A 45 -21.73 23.44 -46.25
CA GLU A 45 -22.55 22.39 -46.89
C GLU A 45 -22.82 21.21 -45.93
N PRO A 46 -23.98 20.54 -46.02
CA PRO A 46 -24.24 19.35 -45.21
C PRO A 46 -23.25 18.22 -45.53
N PRO A 47 -22.70 17.53 -44.51
CA PRO A 47 -21.82 16.37 -44.70
C PRO A 47 -22.45 15.29 -45.59
N ARG A 48 -21.63 14.61 -46.39
CA ARG A 48 -22.11 13.63 -47.39
C ARG A 48 -21.51 12.25 -47.16
N ASN A 49 -22.08 11.23 -47.80
CA ASN A 49 -21.61 9.85 -47.76
C ASN A 49 -21.47 9.28 -46.33
N LEU A 50 -22.43 9.62 -45.47
CA LEU A 50 -22.52 9.05 -44.13
C LEU A 50 -22.77 7.54 -44.24
N THR A 51 -21.83 6.75 -43.71
CA THR A 51 -21.79 5.29 -43.80
C THR A 51 -21.50 4.70 -42.43
N ALA A 52 -22.02 3.51 -42.17
CA ALA A 52 -21.74 2.76 -40.96
C ALA A 52 -21.01 1.47 -41.30
N THR A 53 -19.92 1.20 -40.60
CA THR A 53 -19.08 0.00 -40.75
C THR A 53 -18.77 -0.60 -39.38
N HIS A 54 -18.20 -1.80 -39.36
CA HIS A 54 -17.78 -2.45 -38.11
C HIS A 54 -18.91 -2.56 -37.06
N ILE A 55 -20.13 -2.86 -37.53
CA ILE A 55 -21.29 -3.02 -36.67
C ILE A 55 -21.16 -4.32 -35.87
N THR A 56 -21.16 -4.20 -34.55
CA THR A 56 -21.18 -5.30 -33.58
C THR A 56 -22.55 -5.33 -32.88
N ASP A 57 -22.70 -6.15 -31.85
CA ASP A 57 -23.89 -6.16 -31.01
C ASP A 57 -24.00 -4.94 -30.09
N SER A 58 -22.90 -4.21 -29.90
CA SER A 58 -22.80 -3.12 -28.93
C SER A 58 -22.13 -1.85 -29.47
N SER A 59 -21.68 -1.86 -30.72
CA SER A 59 -21.00 -0.73 -31.33
C SER A 59 -21.14 -0.65 -32.85
N ALA A 60 -20.84 0.52 -33.41
CA ALA A 60 -20.71 0.74 -34.84
C ALA A 60 -19.81 1.96 -35.13
N VAL A 61 -19.07 1.94 -36.24
CA VAL A 61 -18.29 3.11 -36.69
C VAL A 61 -19.08 3.86 -37.74
N VAL A 62 -19.42 5.11 -37.49
CA VAL A 62 -20.12 6.01 -38.42
C VAL A 62 -19.10 6.99 -39.01
N SER A 63 -19.00 7.07 -40.32
CA SER A 63 -18.05 7.94 -41.02
C SER A 63 -18.69 8.70 -42.17
N TRP A 64 -18.23 9.92 -42.44
CA TRP A 64 -18.70 10.78 -43.52
C TRP A 64 -17.54 11.35 -44.33
N GLN A 65 -17.89 11.93 -45.46
CA GLN A 65 -16.99 12.76 -46.23
C GLN A 65 -17.04 14.20 -45.69
N GLU A 66 -15.88 14.84 -45.69
CA GLU A 66 -15.74 16.25 -45.29
C GLU A 66 -16.71 17.17 -46.03
N ALA A 67 -17.33 18.06 -45.26
CA ALA A 67 -18.12 19.17 -45.76
C ALA A 67 -17.21 20.27 -46.31
N LYS A 68 -17.77 21.11 -47.18
CA LYS A 68 -17.09 22.28 -47.73
C LYS A 68 -17.78 23.53 -47.22
N ASP A 69 -16.98 24.54 -46.97
CA ASP A 69 -17.44 25.88 -46.61
C ASP A 69 -16.72 26.93 -47.46
N ASN A 70 -17.24 28.16 -47.51
CA ASN A 70 -16.59 29.26 -48.22
C ASN A 70 -15.34 29.79 -47.51
N ILE A 71 -15.20 29.57 -46.21
CA ILE A 71 -13.97 29.86 -45.46
C ILE A 71 -13.38 28.56 -44.93
N GLU A 72 -13.98 27.93 -43.92
CA GLU A 72 -13.44 26.74 -43.28
C GLU A 72 -14.48 26.01 -42.42
N VAL A 73 -14.52 24.68 -42.51
CA VAL A 73 -15.25 23.84 -41.56
C VAL A 73 -14.32 23.53 -40.39
N VAL A 74 -14.71 23.92 -39.18
CA VAL A 74 -13.88 23.77 -37.98
C VAL A 74 -14.26 22.56 -37.15
N ASP A 75 -15.52 22.13 -37.15
CA ASP A 75 -15.95 20.90 -36.47
C ASP A 75 -17.19 20.25 -37.13
N TYR A 76 -17.49 19.03 -36.70
CA TYR A 76 -18.67 18.26 -37.05
C TYR A 76 -19.43 17.85 -35.80
N VAL A 77 -20.75 17.89 -35.90
CA VAL A 77 -21.68 17.60 -34.82
C VAL A 77 -22.52 16.39 -35.20
N LEU A 78 -22.29 15.26 -34.54
CA LEU A 78 -23.01 14.01 -34.77
C LEU A 78 -24.18 13.88 -33.80
N TYR A 79 -25.32 13.50 -34.36
CA TYR A 79 -26.56 13.22 -33.65
C TYR A 79 -26.91 11.74 -33.77
N ARG A 80 -27.26 11.11 -32.65
CA ARG A 80 -27.86 9.79 -32.56
C ARG A 80 -29.31 9.95 -32.11
N ASP A 81 -30.25 9.53 -32.94
CA ASP A 81 -31.70 9.66 -32.71
C ASP A 81 -32.11 11.09 -32.31
N SER A 82 -31.55 12.08 -33.03
CA SER A 82 -31.75 13.52 -32.84
C SER A 82 -31.13 14.13 -31.57
N VAL A 83 -30.32 13.38 -30.81
CA VAL A 83 -29.54 13.88 -29.67
C VAL A 83 -28.07 14.03 -30.06
N GLU A 84 -27.45 15.18 -29.77
CA GLU A 84 -26.02 15.40 -29.99
C GLU A 84 -25.21 14.45 -29.10
N VAL A 85 -24.31 13.66 -29.69
CA VAL A 85 -23.51 12.65 -28.97
C VAL A 85 -22.01 12.84 -29.16
N PHE A 86 -21.59 13.68 -30.11
CA PHE A 86 -20.19 13.88 -30.45
C PHE A 86 -20.01 15.18 -31.24
N ARG A 87 -18.98 15.95 -30.89
CA ARG A 87 -18.53 17.14 -31.62
C ARG A 87 -17.01 17.12 -31.72
N ASP A 88 -16.49 17.09 -32.95
CA ASP A 88 -15.06 17.03 -33.21
C ASP A 88 -14.77 17.42 -34.67
N THR A 89 -13.52 17.72 -34.97
CA THR A 89 -12.96 17.91 -36.32
C THR A 89 -12.92 16.63 -37.15
N LEU A 90 -13.02 15.46 -36.51
CA LEU A 90 -12.95 14.16 -37.16
C LEU A 90 -14.16 13.88 -38.05
N THR A 91 -13.93 13.13 -39.14
CA THR A 91 -14.98 12.66 -40.06
C THR A 91 -15.45 11.24 -39.82
N SER A 92 -15.16 10.71 -38.62
CA SER A 92 -15.63 9.41 -38.18
C SER A 92 -15.80 9.36 -36.67
N TYR A 93 -16.76 8.58 -36.21
CA TYR A 93 -17.09 8.37 -34.80
C TYR A 93 -17.36 6.89 -34.54
N HIS A 94 -16.77 6.35 -33.46
CA HIS A 94 -17.08 5.01 -32.99
C HIS A 94 -18.17 5.09 -31.93
N ALA A 95 -19.40 4.76 -32.31
CA ALA A 95 -20.54 4.68 -31.40
C ALA A 95 -20.44 3.40 -30.56
N THR A 96 -20.30 3.56 -29.25
CA THR A 96 -20.30 2.47 -28.26
C THR A 96 -21.59 2.46 -27.44
N ASP A 97 -21.74 1.46 -26.57
CA ASP A 97 -22.87 1.29 -25.66
C ASP A 97 -24.24 1.20 -26.37
N LEU A 98 -24.22 0.69 -27.61
CA LEU A 98 -25.42 0.38 -28.35
C LEU A 98 -26.05 -0.91 -27.80
N LYS A 99 -27.38 -1.00 -27.83
CA LYS A 99 -28.08 -2.21 -27.41
C LYS A 99 -28.07 -3.24 -28.55
N PRO A 100 -27.93 -4.54 -28.28
CA PRO A 100 -28.02 -5.59 -29.31
C PRO A 100 -29.34 -5.55 -30.08
N ALA A 101 -29.29 -5.90 -31.36
CA ALA A 101 -30.42 -5.93 -32.29
C ALA A 101 -31.30 -4.66 -32.31
N THR A 102 -30.72 -3.49 -32.01
CA THR A 102 -31.45 -2.22 -31.88
C THR A 102 -31.10 -1.26 -33.03
N PRO A 103 -32.10 -0.69 -33.74
CA PRO A 103 -31.86 0.31 -34.78
C PRO A 103 -31.55 1.68 -34.17
N TYR A 104 -30.55 2.36 -34.72
CA TYR A 104 -30.15 3.73 -34.39
C TYR A 104 -30.04 4.57 -35.66
N LYS A 105 -30.45 5.84 -35.61
CA LYS A 105 -30.28 6.79 -36.71
C LYS A 105 -29.20 7.80 -36.40
N PHE A 106 -28.19 7.87 -37.27
CA PHE A 106 -27.11 8.83 -37.16
C PHE A 106 -27.19 9.89 -38.24
N SER A 107 -27.04 11.16 -37.87
CA SER A 107 -26.96 12.30 -38.79
C SER A 107 -25.90 13.29 -38.31
N VAL A 108 -25.26 14.02 -39.23
CA VAL A 108 -24.14 14.91 -38.92
C VAL A 108 -24.40 16.31 -39.50
N ARG A 109 -23.98 17.35 -38.78
CA ARG A 109 -23.87 18.74 -39.25
C ARG A 109 -22.41 19.17 -39.22
N ALA A 110 -22.04 20.14 -40.03
CA ALA A 110 -20.72 20.77 -40.03
C ALA A 110 -20.85 22.19 -39.46
N ALA A 111 -19.88 22.65 -38.67
CA ALA A 111 -19.81 24.02 -38.18
C ALA A 111 -18.59 24.74 -38.76
N ASP A 112 -18.75 26.04 -39.03
CA ASP A 112 -17.64 26.94 -39.36
C ASP A 112 -17.10 27.67 -38.12
N ALA A 113 -16.02 28.43 -38.30
CA ALA A 113 -15.38 29.23 -37.25
C ALA A 113 -16.28 30.35 -36.69
N ALA A 114 -17.35 30.72 -37.42
CA ALA A 114 -18.33 31.71 -37.00
C ALA A 114 -19.51 31.08 -36.23
N GLY A 115 -19.54 29.76 -36.09
CA GLY A 115 -20.57 29.00 -35.38
C GLY A 115 -21.81 28.69 -36.22
N ASN A 116 -21.79 28.93 -37.53
CA ASN A 116 -22.92 28.58 -38.40
C ASN A 116 -22.92 27.06 -38.63
N LEU A 117 -24.07 26.42 -38.40
CA LEU A 117 -24.24 24.98 -38.61
C LEU A 117 -24.94 24.68 -39.93
N SER A 118 -24.40 23.76 -40.72
CA SER A 118 -25.02 23.28 -41.96
C SER A 118 -26.37 22.60 -41.73
N GLU A 119 -27.12 22.33 -42.79
CA GLU A 119 -28.28 21.42 -42.70
C GLU A 119 -27.84 20.00 -42.26
N PHE A 120 -28.77 19.20 -41.74
CA PHE A 120 -28.45 17.79 -41.41
C PHE A 120 -28.06 17.01 -42.67
N SER A 121 -27.02 16.18 -42.53
CA SER A 121 -26.73 15.15 -43.52
C SER A 121 -27.88 14.15 -43.62
N LYS A 122 -27.93 13.42 -44.75
CA LYS A 122 -28.85 12.29 -44.87
C LYS A 122 -28.45 11.24 -43.83
N HIS A 123 -29.40 10.85 -42.97
CA HIS A 123 -29.12 9.90 -41.90
C HIS A 123 -28.73 8.50 -42.43
N VAL A 124 -27.89 7.81 -41.66
CA VAL A 124 -27.60 6.38 -41.82
C VAL A 124 -28.27 5.62 -40.69
N GLU A 125 -28.97 4.54 -41.04
CA GLU A 125 -29.61 3.65 -40.06
C GLU A 125 -28.67 2.47 -39.78
N VAL A 126 -28.43 2.21 -38.50
CA VAL A 126 -27.51 1.20 -38.00
C VAL A 126 -28.28 0.25 -37.10
N VAL A 127 -28.35 -1.02 -37.49
CA VAL A 127 -28.93 -2.07 -36.65
C VAL A 127 -27.79 -2.92 -36.11
N THR A 128 -27.56 -2.89 -34.81
CA THR A 128 -26.55 -3.72 -34.13
C THR A 128 -26.84 -5.20 -34.31
N LYS A 129 -25.78 -6.03 -34.24
CA LYS A 129 -25.91 -7.49 -34.33
C LYS A 129 -26.61 -8.04 -33.08
N ALA A 130 -27.09 -9.28 -33.15
CA ALA A 130 -27.53 -9.99 -31.96
C ALA A 130 -26.31 -10.37 -31.10
N ALA A 131 -26.48 -10.41 -29.78
CA ALA A 131 -25.43 -10.84 -28.87
C ALA A 131 -25.18 -12.35 -29.02
N ASP A 132 -24.03 -12.73 -29.57
CA ASP A 132 -23.64 -14.13 -29.77
C ASP A 132 -22.88 -14.68 -28.56
N SER A 133 -23.34 -15.81 -28.03
CA SER A 133 -22.67 -16.61 -26.99
C SER A 133 -21.55 -17.46 -27.60
N LEU A 134 -20.29 -17.22 -27.19
CA LEU A 134 -19.06 -17.88 -27.70
C LEU A 134 -18.97 -19.39 -27.38
N PRO A 135 -18.16 -20.18 -28.12
CA PRO A 135 -16.74 -20.35 -27.74
C PRO A 135 -15.70 -20.43 -28.88
N ASP A 136 -14.44 -20.30 -28.42
CA ASP A 136 -13.09 -20.42 -28.99
C ASP A 136 -12.86 -21.32 -30.23
N ASP A 137 -12.13 -20.81 -31.23
CA ASP A 137 -11.19 -21.58 -32.07
C ASP A 137 -10.33 -20.64 -32.95
N GLY A 138 -9.03 -20.96 -33.03
CA GLY A 138 -7.96 -20.07 -33.48
C GLY A 138 -7.92 -19.67 -34.96
N ILE A 139 -7.22 -18.56 -35.24
CA ILE A 139 -6.90 -18.12 -36.60
C ILE A 139 -5.40 -17.85 -36.78
N ASN A 140 -4.95 -18.37 -37.92
CA ASN A 140 -3.65 -18.49 -38.55
C ASN A 140 -2.86 -17.18 -38.76
N ILE A 141 -1.55 -17.27 -38.54
CA ILE A 141 -0.53 -16.23 -38.59
C ILE A 141 0.09 -16.21 -40.00
N ASP A 142 -0.49 -15.52 -41.00
CA ASP A 142 0.26 -15.26 -42.27
C ASP A 142 -0.26 -14.15 -43.22
N SER A 143 -1.00 -13.11 -42.78
CA SER A 143 -1.57 -12.16 -43.77
C SER A 143 -1.74 -10.70 -43.38
N LEU A 144 -0.94 -10.16 -42.45
CA LEU A 144 -1.01 -8.72 -42.12
C LEU A 144 0.38 -8.08 -41.99
N ASN A 145 1.13 -8.09 -43.09
CA ASN A 145 2.32 -7.26 -43.21
C ASN A 145 2.14 -6.32 -44.42
N ARG A 146 1.35 -5.25 -44.22
CA ARG A 146 1.38 -3.95 -44.94
C ARG A 146 0.11 -3.15 -44.68
N TYR A 147 0.02 -2.39 -43.58
CA TYR A 147 -0.72 -1.11 -43.50
C TYR A 147 -0.18 -0.28 -42.30
N SER A 148 0.56 0.80 -42.59
CA SER A 148 0.80 2.03 -41.78
C SER A 148 1.14 1.96 -40.27
N VAL A 149 2.42 1.65 -39.94
CA VAL A 149 3.50 2.53 -39.40
C VAL A 149 3.27 3.45 -38.16
N LEU A 150 2.11 3.51 -37.49
CA LEU A 150 1.99 4.27 -36.23
C LEU A 150 1.67 3.37 -35.02
N VAL A 151 2.63 3.27 -34.09
CA VAL A 151 2.39 2.79 -32.74
C VAL A 151 1.62 3.90 -32.02
N LEU A 152 0.34 3.67 -31.74
CA LEU A 152 -0.50 4.66 -31.07
C LEU A 152 -0.09 4.77 -29.60
N ALA A 153 -0.16 5.99 -29.09
CA ALA A 153 0.09 6.25 -27.68
C ALA A 153 -1.00 5.54 -26.84
N PRO A 154 -0.63 4.87 -25.73
CA PRO A 154 -1.62 4.36 -24.81
C PRO A 154 -2.37 5.53 -24.15
N VAL A 155 -3.57 5.28 -23.65
CA VAL A 155 -4.30 6.24 -22.82
C VAL A 155 -3.99 5.93 -21.37
N LEU A 156 -3.26 6.83 -20.71
CA LEU A 156 -2.88 6.70 -19.31
C LEU A 156 -4.07 7.07 -18.42
N VAL A 157 -4.29 6.27 -17.39
CA VAL A 157 -5.34 6.42 -16.39
C VAL A 157 -4.71 6.38 -15.01
N LEU A 158 -5.12 7.30 -14.15
CA LEU A 158 -4.76 7.31 -12.74
C LEU A 158 -5.69 6.36 -11.99
N ASP A 159 -5.14 5.32 -11.36
CA ASP A 159 -5.93 4.37 -10.57
C ASP A 159 -6.08 4.85 -9.12
N SER A 160 -4.97 5.26 -8.49
CA SER A 160 -4.97 5.75 -7.11
C SER A 160 -3.75 6.62 -6.81
N VAL A 161 -3.90 7.53 -5.84
CA VAL A 161 -2.82 8.36 -5.29
C VAL A 161 -2.80 8.13 -3.79
N THR A 162 -1.61 7.98 -3.22
CA THR A 162 -1.36 7.90 -1.78
C THR A 162 -0.30 8.94 -1.40
N THR A 163 0.10 8.98 -0.14
CA THR A 163 1.15 9.86 0.37
C THR A 163 2.52 9.57 -0.28
N THR A 164 2.81 8.30 -0.60
CA THR A 164 4.13 7.88 -1.11
C THR A 164 4.08 7.03 -2.39
N ALA A 165 2.90 6.87 -2.99
CA ALA A 165 2.76 6.04 -4.18
C ALA A 165 1.64 6.51 -5.12
N VAL A 166 1.85 6.29 -6.41
CA VAL A 166 0.88 6.54 -7.49
C VAL A 166 0.70 5.26 -8.31
N SER A 167 -0.54 4.78 -8.40
CA SER A 167 -0.89 3.63 -9.25
C SER A 167 -1.47 4.11 -10.57
N LEU A 168 -0.93 3.58 -11.67
CA LEU A 168 -1.28 3.93 -13.03
C LEU A 168 -1.72 2.67 -13.79
N SER A 169 -2.74 2.80 -14.61
CA SER A 169 -3.09 1.82 -15.64
C SER A 169 -3.24 2.47 -17.00
N TRP A 170 -3.20 1.69 -18.07
CA TRP A 170 -3.38 2.24 -19.40
C TRP A 170 -4.08 1.29 -20.36
N LYS A 171 -4.89 1.88 -21.23
CA LYS A 171 -5.59 1.15 -22.30
C LYS A 171 -4.86 1.38 -23.61
N SER A 172 -4.67 0.31 -24.38
CA SER A 172 -4.09 0.38 -25.72
C SER A 172 -5.20 0.51 -26.75
N GLU A 173 -5.15 1.57 -27.56
CA GLU A 173 -6.14 1.88 -28.61
C GLU A 173 -6.00 0.98 -29.87
N THR A 174 -5.09 0.00 -29.88
CA THR A 174 -4.93 -0.96 -30.99
C THR A 174 -4.71 -2.39 -30.52
N ASN A 175 -4.98 -3.35 -31.42
CA ASN A 175 -4.82 -4.79 -31.25
C ASN A 175 -3.56 -5.15 -30.42
N ALA A 176 -3.76 -5.85 -29.31
CA ALA A 176 -2.74 -6.26 -28.35
C ALA A 176 -1.67 -7.23 -28.90
N SER A 177 -1.65 -7.52 -30.21
CA SER A 177 -0.81 -8.55 -30.83
C SER A 177 0.56 -8.05 -31.34
N ALA A 178 0.89 -6.76 -31.21
CA ALA A 178 2.16 -6.18 -31.72
C ALA A 178 2.98 -5.33 -30.73
N ILE A 179 2.50 -5.11 -29.51
CA ILE A 179 3.23 -4.36 -28.46
C ILE A 179 4.04 -5.33 -27.62
N THR A 180 5.34 -5.07 -27.47
CA THR A 180 6.27 -5.91 -26.70
C THR A 180 6.46 -5.40 -25.27
N GLU A 181 6.55 -4.08 -25.10
CA GLU A 181 6.70 -3.42 -23.80
C GLU A 181 6.04 -2.04 -23.78
N TYR A 182 5.84 -1.53 -22.56
CA TYR A 182 5.46 -0.16 -22.25
C TYR A 182 6.56 0.47 -21.41
N ARG A 183 6.82 1.76 -21.62
CA ARG A 183 7.78 2.54 -20.87
C ARG A 183 7.04 3.59 -20.05
N VAL A 184 7.27 3.60 -18.75
CA VAL A 184 6.68 4.58 -17.82
C VAL A 184 7.72 5.64 -17.52
N TYR A 185 7.31 6.91 -17.61
CA TYR A 185 8.15 8.06 -17.36
C TYR A 185 7.57 8.89 -16.21
N GLN A 186 8.45 9.43 -15.39
CA GLN A 186 8.18 10.42 -14.34
C GLN A 186 9.09 11.62 -14.58
N ASP A 187 8.52 12.82 -14.72
CA ASP A 187 9.27 14.08 -14.91
C ASP A 187 10.32 14.00 -16.03
N SER A 188 9.95 13.31 -17.12
CA SER A 188 10.80 13.03 -18.30
C SER A 188 11.93 12.00 -18.08
N VAL A 189 12.04 11.40 -16.90
CA VAL A 189 12.95 10.29 -16.60
C VAL A 189 12.21 8.96 -16.77
N LYS A 190 12.81 8.02 -17.51
CA LYS A 190 12.26 6.66 -17.67
C LYS A 190 12.43 5.86 -16.38
N LEU A 191 11.34 5.43 -15.77
CA LEU A 191 11.36 4.61 -14.57
C LEU A 191 11.53 3.13 -14.87
N VAL A 192 10.76 2.60 -15.84
CA VAL A 192 10.67 1.16 -16.07
C VAL A 192 10.19 0.84 -17.49
N SER A 193 10.61 -0.33 -18.01
CA SER A 193 10.02 -1.01 -19.17
C SER A 193 9.29 -2.28 -18.69
N LEU A 194 8.03 -2.48 -19.10
CA LEU A 194 7.25 -3.65 -18.67
C LEU A 194 6.21 -4.10 -19.71
N ASN A 195 5.84 -5.38 -19.69
CA ASN A 195 4.83 -5.95 -20.61
C ASN A 195 3.40 -6.02 -20.01
N LYS A 196 3.18 -5.40 -18.85
CA LYS A 196 1.89 -5.26 -18.19
C LYS A 196 1.25 -3.90 -18.54
N LYS A 197 -0.06 -3.76 -18.31
CA LYS A 197 -0.82 -2.51 -18.57
C LYS A 197 -1.10 -1.68 -17.32
N LYS A 198 -0.31 -1.90 -16.27
CA LYS A 198 -0.39 -1.20 -14.99
C LYS A 198 0.95 -1.17 -14.30
N TYR A 199 1.21 -0.11 -13.54
CA TYR A 199 2.42 0.06 -12.75
C TYR A 199 2.14 0.98 -11.55
N THR A 200 2.74 0.66 -10.41
CA THR A 200 2.68 1.51 -9.22
C THR A 200 4.06 2.07 -8.94
N VAL A 201 4.18 3.39 -8.96
CA VAL A 201 5.36 4.13 -8.55
C VAL A 201 5.31 4.27 -7.03
N GLN A 202 6.38 3.92 -6.33
CA GLN A 202 6.49 3.86 -4.87
C GLN A 202 7.61 4.80 -4.40
N ASN A 203 7.66 5.08 -3.09
CA ASN A 203 8.67 5.94 -2.45
C ASN A 203 8.69 7.38 -3.01
N LEU A 204 7.53 7.90 -3.41
CA LEU A 204 7.34 9.30 -3.76
C LEU A 204 7.30 10.16 -2.49
N VAL A 205 7.73 11.42 -2.61
CA VAL A 205 7.69 12.38 -1.51
C VAL A 205 6.25 12.91 -1.38
N PRO A 206 5.66 12.99 -0.17
CA PRO A 206 4.34 13.62 0.04
C PRO A 206 4.32 15.09 -0.39
N GLU A 207 3.13 15.61 -0.69
CA GLU A 207 2.88 17.00 -1.13
C GLU A 207 3.72 17.47 -2.33
N ASN A 208 4.29 16.54 -3.11
CA ASN A 208 5.06 16.86 -4.30
C ASN A 208 4.26 16.57 -5.56
N SER A 209 4.44 17.44 -6.55
CA SER A 209 3.83 17.29 -7.87
C SER A 209 4.74 16.46 -8.76
N TYR A 210 4.18 15.42 -9.38
CA TYR A 210 4.86 14.54 -10.32
C TYR A 210 4.08 14.45 -11.62
N SER A 211 4.78 14.44 -12.75
CA SER A 211 4.16 14.25 -14.08
C SER A 211 4.46 12.87 -14.63
N PHE A 212 3.42 12.08 -14.93
CA PHE A 212 3.56 10.73 -15.48
C PHE A 212 3.02 10.63 -16.90
N TRP A 213 3.73 9.90 -17.76
CA TRP A 213 3.24 9.48 -19.07
C TRP A 213 3.82 8.12 -19.46
N VAL A 214 3.15 7.45 -20.40
CA VAL A 214 3.52 6.11 -20.86
C VAL A 214 3.65 6.11 -22.38
N ALA A 215 4.61 5.33 -22.90
CA ALA A 215 4.70 5.04 -24.33
C ALA A 215 4.72 3.53 -24.58
N ALA A 216 4.14 3.11 -25.70
CA ALA A 216 4.12 1.72 -26.13
C ALA A 216 5.25 1.45 -27.12
N VAL A 217 5.84 0.26 -27.07
CA VAL A 217 6.92 -0.17 -27.95
C VAL A 217 6.47 -1.40 -28.74
N ASP A 218 6.59 -1.35 -30.06
CA ASP A 218 6.22 -2.48 -30.91
C ASP A 218 7.32 -3.55 -31.04
N VAL A 219 7.01 -4.64 -31.75
CA VAL A 219 7.95 -5.72 -32.08
C VAL A 219 9.21 -5.28 -32.86
N SER A 220 9.18 -4.09 -33.47
CA SER A 220 10.33 -3.50 -34.18
C SER A 220 11.18 -2.58 -33.31
N GLY A 221 10.78 -2.36 -32.04
CA GLY A 221 11.43 -1.45 -31.11
C GLY A 221 11.04 0.02 -31.30
N LYS A 222 10.01 0.31 -32.12
CA LYS A 222 9.54 1.68 -32.35
C LYS A 222 8.60 2.10 -31.22
N GLU A 223 8.90 3.25 -30.62
CA GLU A 223 8.12 3.83 -29.54
C GLU A 223 6.99 4.72 -30.10
N SER A 224 5.84 4.69 -29.43
CA SER A 224 4.71 5.58 -29.74
C SER A 224 5.03 7.04 -29.41
N LYS A 225 4.13 7.96 -29.77
CA LYS A 225 4.09 9.25 -29.08
C LYS A 225 3.78 9.04 -27.58
N PRO A 226 4.14 9.98 -26.69
CA PRO A 226 3.69 9.95 -25.29
C PRO A 226 2.16 9.85 -25.21
N SER A 227 1.67 9.15 -24.19
CA SER A 227 0.26 9.22 -23.77
C SER A 227 -0.14 10.64 -23.39
N ASN A 228 -1.40 10.83 -22.99
CA ASN A 228 -1.73 11.93 -22.10
C ASN A 228 -0.82 11.88 -20.87
N ALA A 229 -0.31 13.05 -20.45
CA ALA A 229 0.36 13.18 -19.18
C ALA A 229 -0.70 13.28 -18.08
N ILE A 230 -0.39 12.73 -16.91
CA ILE A 230 -1.15 12.94 -15.69
C ILE A 230 -0.21 13.59 -14.69
N ASP A 231 -0.53 14.84 -14.34
CA ASP A 231 0.11 15.53 -13.25
C ASP A 231 -0.63 15.18 -11.96
N VAL A 232 0.13 14.71 -10.98
CA VAL A 232 -0.40 14.18 -9.72
C VAL A 232 0.32 14.88 -8.58
N LEU A 233 -0.44 15.50 -7.69
CA LEU A 233 0.04 15.89 -6.37
C LEU A 233 -0.10 14.67 -5.46
N THR A 234 1.00 14.12 -4.95
CA THR A 234 0.91 13.10 -3.88
C THR A 234 0.14 13.68 -2.72
N LEU A 235 -0.70 12.85 -2.10
CA LEU A 235 -1.51 13.34 -0.98
C LEU A 235 -0.58 13.90 0.08
N ALA A 236 -1.03 14.97 0.74
CA ALA A 236 -0.41 15.35 2.00
C ALA A 236 -0.32 14.10 2.86
N GLU A 237 0.80 13.95 3.56
CA GLU A 237 0.81 13.07 4.71
C GLU A 237 -0.37 13.54 5.55
N GLU A 238 -1.50 12.81 5.47
CA GLU A 238 -2.57 13.02 6.41
C GLU A 238 -1.83 12.90 7.72
N ALA A 239 -1.78 14.01 8.47
CA ALA A 239 -1.45 13.93 9.86
C ALA A 239 -2.28 12.75 10.31
N ILE A 240 -1.61 11.65 10.67
CA ILE A 240 -2.25 10.57 11.36
C ILE A 240 -2.95 11.36 12.45
N VAL A 241 -4.28 11.42 12.39
CA VAL A 241 -5.01 11.65 13.61
C VAL A 241 -4.66 10.36 14.30
N GLN A 242 -3.50 10.33 14.99
CA GLN A 242 -3.25 9.32 15.98
C GLN A 242 -4.54 9.39 16.76
N ASP A 243 -5.22 8.25 16.84
CA ASP A 243 -6.16 8.13 17.91
C ASP A 243 -5.35 8.54 19.13
N THR A 244 -5.71 9.68 19.72
CA THR A 244 -5.10 10.20 20.95
C THR A 244 -6.06 9.95 22.10
N VAL A 245 -7.19 9.32 21.80
CA VAL A 245 -8.26 9.01 22.72
C VAL A 245 -8.08 7.56 23.10
N ALA A 246 -7.49 7.35 24.26
CA ALA A 246 -7.44 6.01 24.83
C ALA A 246 -8.85 5.40 24.95
N PRO A 247 -8.99 4.07 24.76
CA PRO A 247 -10.29 3.42 24.86
C PRO A 247 -10.90 3.59 26.26
N PRO A 248 -12.23 3.44 26.41
CA PRO A 248 -12.85 3.48 27.73
C PRO A 248 -12.28 2.39 28.65
N ALA A 249 -12.16 2.71 29.95
CA ALA A 249 -11.71 1.76 30.95
C ALA A 249 -12.55 0.46 30.92
N PRO A 250 -11.94 -0.73 30.98
CA PRO A 250 -12.67 -1.99 31.08
C PRO A 250 -13.65 -1.99 32.26
N VAL A 251 -14.87 -2.44 32.00
CA VAL A 251 -15.94 -2.48 33.01
C VAL A 251 -16.32 -3.91 33.38
N GLY A 252 -16.76 -4.10 34.62
CA GLY A 252 -17.22 -5.40 35.10
C GLY A 252 -16.09 -6.40 35.39
N LEU A 253 -14.90 -5.92 35.77
CA LEU A 253 -13.84 -6.76 36.30
C LEU A 253 -14.37 -7.56 37.50
N SER A 254 -14.26 -8.88 37.42
CA SER A 254 -14.76 -9.82 38.42
C SER A 254 -13.79 -10.98 38.61
N ALA A 255 -13.73 -11.48 39.84
CA ALA A 255 -12.98 -12.66 40.23
C ALA A 255 -13.97 -13.80 40.46
N ASN A 256 -13.71 -14.95 39.85
CA ASN A 256 -14.62 -16.09 39.91
C ASN A 256 -14.04 -17.21 40.79
N ALA A 257 -13.08 -17.98 40.26
CA ALA A 257 -12.43 -19.06 40.97
C ALA A 257 -11.22 -18.54 41.76
N ILE A 258 -11.45 -18.16 43.00
CA ILE A 258 -10.41 -17.73 43.95
C ILE A 258 -10.03 -18.96 44.76
N THR A 259 -8.77 -19.36 44.72
CA THR A 259 -8.23 -20.45 45.56
C THR A 259 -7.20 -19.88 46.54
N SER A 260 -6.50 -20.76 47.27
CA SER A 260 -5.39 -20.34 48.12
C SER A 260 -4.18 -19.79 47.35
N ASN A 261 -4.06 -20.05 46.04
CA ASN A 261 -2.91 -19.60 45.25
C ASN A 261 -3.23 -19.13 43.82
N THR A 262 -4.49 -19.12 43.41
CA THR A 262 -4.91 -18.65 42.08
C THR A 262 -6.18 -17.80 42.14
N VAL A 263 -6.36 -16.93 41.15
CA VAL A 263 -7.58 -16.14 40.93
C VAL A 263 -7.89 -16.06 39.44
N ASP A 264 -9.09 -16.47 39.03
CA ASP A 264 -9.60 -16.26 37.67
C ASP A 264 -10.26 -14.89 37.52
N LEU A 265 -9.69 -14.02 36.68
CA LEU A 265 -10.22 -12.69 36.37
C LEU A 265 -10.96 -12.68 35.02
N SER A 266 -12.06 -11.93 34.94
CA SER A 266 -12.78 -11.68 33.70
C SER A 266 -13.42 -10.29 33.67
N TRP A 267 -13.54 -9.69 32.50
CA TRP A 267 -14.12 -8.36 32.29
C TRP A 267 -14.88 -8.27 30.96
N ARG A 268 -15.57 -7.15 30.72
CA ARG A 268 -16.30 -6.90 29.46
C ARG A 268 -15.48 -6.03 28.51
N PHE A 269 -15.67 -6.23 27.21
CA PHE A 269 -15.10 -5.40 26.15
C PHE A 269 -15.58 -3.95 26.27
N PRO A 270 -14.68 -2.95 26.21
CA PRO A 270 -15.07 -1.57 25.94
C PRO A 270 -15.66 -1.46 24.52
N THR A 271 -16.64 -0.58 24.31
CA THR A 271 -17.05 -0.17 22.95
C THR A 271 -16.38 1.15 22.62
N ASP A 272 -15.43 1.13 21.70
CA ASP A 272 -14.80 2.31 21.11
C ASP A 272 -14.98 2.31 19.57
N SER A 273 -14.93 3.49 18.97
CA SER A 273 -15.03 3.77 17.54
C SER A 273 -13.85 3.23 16.72
N ILE A 274 -12.73 2.89 17.37
CA ILE A 274 -11.56 2.24 16.78
C ILE A 274 -11.23 1.01 17.65
N GLN A 275 -10.88 -0.10 17.01
CA GLN A 275 -10.90 -1.45 17.59
C GLN A 275 -9.94 -1.62 18.79
N VAL A 276 -10.39 -2.23 19.90
CA VAL A 276 -9.53 -2.59 21.06
C VAL A 276 -8.61 -3.77 20.70
N SER A 277 -7.32 -3.62 20.95
CA SER A 277 -6.26 -4.53 20.47
C SER A 277 -5.69 -5.45 21.56
N GLY A 278 -5.82 -5.07 22.84
CA GLY A 278 -5.51 -5.93 23.97
C GLY A 278 -5.76 -5.29 25.34
N TYR A 279 -5.35 -5.99 26.39
CA TYR A 279 -5.51 -5.58 27.79
C TYR A 279 -4.23 -5.77 28.58
N SER A 280 -4.00 -4.91 29.58
CA SER A 280 -2.91 -5.04 30.55
C SER A 280 -3.48 -5.36 31.93
N VAL A 281 -3.03 -6.46 32.55
CA VAL A 281 -3.53 -6.93 33.85
C VAL A 281 -2.52 -6.58 34.94
N TYR A 282 -2.96 -5.83 35.94
CA TYR A 282 -2.12 -5.37 37.05
C TYR A 282 -2.51 -6.04 38.37
N ARG A 283 -1.51 -6.35 39.19
CA ARG A 283 -1.64 -6.76 40.59
C ARG A 283 -0.89 -5.78 41.47
N ASP A 284 -1.59 -5.17 42.43
CA ASP A 284 -1.05 -4.16 43.34
C ASP A 284 -0.31 -3.02 42.61
N SER A 285 -0.90 -2.57 41.49
CA SER A 285 -0.35 -1.55 40.58
C SER A 285 0.93 -1.97 39.83
N VAL A 286 1.33 -3.23 39.89
CA VAL A 286 2.43 -3.81 39.09
C VAL A 286 1.84 -4.60 37.92
N LEU A 287 2.33 -4.33 36.70
CA LEU A 287 1.93 -5.07 35.50
C LEU A 287 2.34 -6.54 35.64
N LEU A 288 1.37 -7.46 35.52
CA LEU A 288 1.64 -8.89 35.48
C LEU A 288 1.90 -9.37 34.05
N THR A 289 1.00 -9.00 33.13
CA THR A 289 1.06 -9.44 31.73
C THR A 289 0.11 -8.62 30.85
N THR A 290 0.22 -8.80 29.54
CA THR A 290 -0.78 -8.36 28.54
C THR A 290 -1.48 -9.57 27.91
N VAL A 291 -2.77 -9.42 27.61
CA VAL A 291 -3.61 -10.48 27.02
C VAL A 291 -4.51 -9.90 25.92
N LYS A 292 -4.87 -10.72 24.93
CA LYS A 292 -5.82 -10.33 23.87
C LYS A 292 -7.28 -10.67 24.20
N GLU A 293 -7.48 -11.56 25.16
CA GLU A 293 -8.80 -12.03 25.58
C GLU A 293 -9.26 -11.32 26.86
N ALA A 294 -10.57 -11.19 27.07
CA ALA A 294 -11.14 -10.50 28.24
C ALA A 294 -11.19 -11.39 29.51
N PHE A 295 -10.19 -12.27 29.66
CA PHE A 295 -10.04 -13.25 30.74
C PHE A 295 -8.55 -13.52 31.00
N PHE A 296 -8.19 -13.73 32.26
CA PHE A 296 -6.84 -14.15 32.66
C PHE A 296 -6.86 -14.86 34.03
N GLN A 297 -6.15 -15.99 34.17
CA GLN A 297 -5.92 -16.65 35.46
C GLN A 297 -4.59 -16.18 36.06
N VAL A 298 -4.66 -15.62 37.27
CA VAL A 298 -3.49 -15.21 38.06
C VAL A 298 -3.07 -16.36 38.97
N GLY A 299 -1.81 -16.79 38.90
CA GLY A 299 -1.23 -17.81 39.78
C GLY A 299 -0.19 -17.26 40.76
N ASP A 300 0.48 -18.17 41.48
CA ASP A 300 1.54 -17.89 42.45
C ASP A 300 1.16 -16.85 43.52
N LEU A 301 -0.07 -16.96 44.03
CA LEU A 301 -0.56 -16.11 45.11
C LEU A 301 -0.33 -16.78 46.48
N GLU A 302 -0.09 -15.95 47.50
CA GLU A 302 0.01 -16.41 48.88
C GLU A 302 -1.40 -16.61 49.46
N PRO A 303 -1.67 -17.66 50.24
CA PRO A 303 -2.96 -17.87 50.91
C PRO A 303 -3.31 -16.74 51.90
N GLU A 304 -4.61 -16.54 52.14
CA GLU A 304 -5.16 -15.49 53.04
C GLU A 304 -4.63 -14.07 52.76
N THR A 305 -4.17 -13.80 51.54
CA THR A 305 -3.50 -12.55 51.19
C THR A 305 -4.40 -11.73 50.26
N GLY A 306 -4.58 -10.45 50.62
CA GLY A 306 -5.37 -9.50 49.84
C GLY A 306 -4.55 -8.90 48.70
N TYR A 307 -5.04 -9.05 47.48
CA TYR A 307 -4.49 -8.47 46.25
C TYR A 307 -5.48 -7.49 45.63
N SER A 308 -4.96 -6.42 45.04
CA SER A 308 -5.75 -5.49 44.22
C SER A 308 -5.50 -5.76 42.75
N PHE A 309 -6.56 -6.01 41.98
CA PHE A 309 -6.46 -6.19 40.52
C PHE A 309 -7.12 -5.03 39.76
N THR A 310 -6.43 -4.55 38.73
CA THR A 310 -6.97 -3.58 37.77
C THR A 310 -6.62 -4.01 36.35
N VAL A 311 -7.47 -3.66 35.39
CA VAL A 311 -7.22 -3.93 33.97
C VAL A 311 -7.37 -2.65 33.17
N THR A 312 -6.45 -2.40 32.23
CA THR A 312 -6.54 -1.36 31.21
C THR A 312 -6.75 -2.00 29.83
N ALA A 313 -7.27 -1.26 28.87
CA ALA A 313 -7.36 -1.64 27.47
C ALA A 313 -6.44 -0.75 26.63
N TRP A 314 -5.91 -1.26 25.52
CA TRP A 314 -5.17 -0.47 24.55
C TRP A 314 -5.62 -0.76 23.12
N ASP A 315 -5.51 0.24 22.25
CA ASP A 315 -5.90 0.21 20.84
C ASP A 315 -4.69 -0.04 19.91
N ASP A 316 -4.91 -0.12 18.60
CA ASP A 316 -3.84 -0.33 17.61
C ASP A 316 -2.82 0.82 17.54
N SER A 317 -3.10 1.96 18.18
CA SER A 317 -2.20 3.12 18.31
C SER A 317 -1.48 3.15 19.68
N GLU A 318 -1.59 2.08 20.47
CA GLU A 318 -1.00 1.91 21.81
C GLU A 318 -1.51 2.91 22.88
N ASN A 319 -2.66 3.57 22.66
CA ASN A 319 -3.23 4.40 23.72
C ASN A 319 -3.83 3.51 24.81
N GLU A 320 -3.39 3.69 26.05
CA GLU A 320 -3.85 2.91 27.19
C GLU A 320 -4.97 3.62 27.96
N SER A 321 -6.09 2.92 28.20
CA SER A 321 -7.24 3.43 28.94
C SER A 321 -6.89 3.80 30.38
N LEU A 322 -7.79 4.54 31.03
CA LEU A 322 -7.81 4.54 32.50
C LEU A 322 -7.98 3.10 33.02
N PRO A 323 -7.40 2.75 34.19
CA PRO A 323 -7.63 1.45 34.80
C PRO A 323 -9.12 1.26 35.15
N SER A 324 -9.58 0.01 35.08
CA SER A 324 -10.85 -0.39 35.66
C SER A 324 -10.93 -0.01 37.15
N GLU A 325 -12.14 0.02 37.71
CA GLU A 325 -12.31 0.00 39.17
C GLU A 325 -11.51 -1.16 39.77
N ALA A 326 -10.80 -0.88 40.87
CA ALA A 326 -9.93 -1.86 41.50
C ALA A 326 -10.75 -2.98 42.16
N LEU A 327 -10.47 -4.22 41.78
CA LEU A 327 -11.07 -5.40 42.37
C LEU A 327 -10.17 -5.94 43.47
N MET A 328 -10.62 -5.81 44.72
CA MET A 328 -9.94 -6.41 45.86
C MET A 328 -10.34 -7.88 45.99
N VAL A 329 -9.34 -8.77 45.96
CA VAL A 329 -9.52 -10.22 46.09
C VAL A 329 -8.61 -10.71 47.20
N THR A 330 -9.17 -11.43 48.17
CA THR A 330 -8.37 -12.14 49.19
C THR A 330 -8.37 -13.61 48.83
N THR A 331 -7.19 -14.19 48.61
CA THR A 331 -7.04 -15.62 48.39
C THR A 331 -7.56 -16.41 49.58
N GLU A 332 -8.07 -17.60 49.32
CA GLU A 332 -8.63 -18.43 50.38
C GLU A 332 -7.52 -18.95 51.31
N PRO A 333 -7.82 -19.25 52.58
CA PRO A 333 -6.88 -19.98 53.43
C PRO A 333 -6.50 -21.31 52.80
N VAL A 334 -5.30 -21.79 53.09
CA VAL A 334 -4.94 -23.19 52.81
C VAL A 334 -5.94 -24.07 53.56
N GLU A 335 -6.87 -24.68 52.84
CA GLU A 335 -7.86 -25.55 53.46
C GLU A 335 -7.17 -26.76 54.09
N ASN A 336 -7.04 -26.73 55.41
CA ASN A 336 -6.80 -27.92 56.21
C ASN A 336 -8.12 -28.70 56.30
N GLN A 337 -8.36 -29.63 55.37
CA GLN A 337 -9.44 -30.60 55.52
C GLN A 337 -8.90 -31.99 55.86
N ASN A 338 -8.98 -32.33 57.15
CA ASN A 338 -9.19 -33.69 57.61
C ASN A 338 -10.71 -33.91 57.78
N GLU A 339 -11.26 -34.86 57.00
CA GLU A 339 -12.46 -35.71 57.19
C GLU A 339 -13.85 -35.07 57.44
N GLU A 340 -14.97 -35.34 56.76
CA GLU A 340 -15.40 -36.27 55.69
C GLU A 340 -16.82 -35.80 55.24
N GLN A 341 -17.08 -35.56 53.94
CA GLN A 341 -18.14 -36.22 53.16
C GLN A 341 -18.07 -35.79 51.70
N VAL A 342 -17.42 -36.64 50.92
CA VAL A 342 -17.09 -36.44 49.51
C VAL A 342 -18.32 -36.82 48.67
N ASP A 343 -18.77 -35.94 47.76
CA ASP A 343 -19.38 -36.44 46.51
C ASP A 343 -18.22 -36.80 45.58
N SER A 344 -17.54 -37.87 45.99
CA SER A 344 -16.50 -38.55 45.26
C SER A 344 -17.20 -39.35 44.19
N ILE A 345 -17.16 -38.87 42.95
CA ILE A 345 -16.88 -39.84 41.89
C ILE A 345 -15.35 -39.94 41.90
N PRO A 346 -14.75 -40.91 42.62
CA PRO A 346 -13.31 -41.09 42.54
C PRO A 346 -12.97 -41.32 41.07
N LEU A 347 -11.91 -40.65 40.57
CA LEU A 347 -11.33 -40.99 39.28
C LEU A 347 -11.16 -42.50 39.26
N SER A 348 -11.81 -43.14 38.30
CA SER A 348 -11.72 -44.57 38.15
C SER A 348 -10.29 -44.89 37.74
N ALA A 349 -9.70 -45.92 38.34
CA ALA A 349 -8.41 -46.39 37.87
C ALA A 349 -8.50 -46.81 36.40
N PRO A 350 -7.40 -46.71 35.64
CA PRO A 350 -7.24 -47.47 34.41
C PRO A 350 -7.68 -48.93 34.59
N ILE A 351 -8.46 -49.43 33.64
CA ILE A 351 -8.98 -50.80 33.67
C ILE A 351 -8.22 -51.66 32.66
N ASN A 352 -8.29 -52.98 32.82
CA ASN A 352 -7.67 -53.94 31.90
C ASN A 352 -6.16 -53.76 31.68
N LEU A 353 -5.42 -53.40 32.75
CA LEU A 353 -3.96 -53.44 32.76
C LEU A 353 -3.49 -54.87 32.44
N ARG A 354 -2.71 -55.01 31.37
CA ARG A 354 -2.25 -56.28 30.82
C ARG A 354 -0.83 -56.14 30.27
N ALA A 355 -0.08 -57.22 30.32
CA ALA A 355 1.18 -57.35 29.59
C ALA A 355 0.88 -57.84 28.16
N LEU A 356 1.49 -57.21 27.16
CA LEU A 356 1.39 -57.60 25.77
C LEU A 356 2.52 -58.56 25.37
N GLU A 357 3.72 -58.32 25.88
CA GLU A 357 4.92 -59.11 25.62
C GLU A 357 5.81 -59.11 26.87
N ILE A 358 6.37 -60.27 27.21
CA ILE A 358 7.23 -60.50 28.36
C ILE A 358 8.43 -61.29 27.88
N THR A 359 9.64 -60.77 28.12
CA THR A 359 10.88 -61.50 27.89
C THR A 359 11.58 -61.77 29.23
N ASP A 360 12.78 -62.33 29.19
CA ASP A 360 13.68 -62.42 30.35
C ASP A 360 14.09 -61.05 30.92
N SER A 361 13.93 -59.97 30.14
CA SER A 361 14.50 -58.65 30.45
C SER A 361 13.55 -57.46 30.17
N THR A 362 12.36 -57.69 29.62
CA THR A 362 11.40 -56.61 29.30
C THR A 362 9.94 -57.01 29.56
N VAL A 363 9.09 -56.01 29.82
CA VAL A 363 7.63 -56.17 29.93
C VAL A 363 6.94 -54.99 29.25
N SER A 364 6.14 -55.26 28.22
CA SER A 364 5.29 -54.26 27.55
C SER A 364 3.89 -54.22 28.15
N LEU A 365 3.45 -53.07 28.67
CA LEU A 365 2.17 -52.88 29.35
C LEU A 365 1.19 -52.08 28.49
N ALA A 366 -0.09 -52.46 28.57
CA ALA A 366 -1.21 -51.70 28.02
C ALA A 366 -2.40 -51.72 28.98
N TRP A 367 -3.24 -50.71 28.91
CA TRP A 367 -4.50 -50.63 29.67
C TRP A 367 -5.57 -49.94 28.85
N ASP A 368 -6.79 -49.93 29.36
CA ASP A 368 -7.89 -49.19 28.77
C ASP A 368 -8.19 -47.96 29.65
N ARG A 369 -8.62 -46.87 29.02
CA ARG A 369 -8.94 -45.62 29.72
C ARG A 369 -10.11 -45.84 30.70
N PRO A 370 -10.16 -45.14 31.85
CA PRO A 370 -11.30 -45.21 32.75
C PRO A 370 -12.60 -44.75 32.06
N ASN A 371 -13.73 -45.32 32.50
CA ASN A 371 -15.04 -45.15 31.85
C ASN A 371 -15.84 -43.95 32.38
N ASP A 372 -15.19 -43.01 33.07
CA ASP A 372 -15.78 -41.76 33.56
C ASP A 372 -15.53 -40.59 32.59
N SER A 373 -16.39 -39.56 32.64
CA SER A 373 -16.38 -38.42 31.70
C SER A 373 -15.31 -37.36 32.04
N THR A 374 -14.31 -37.69 32.86
CA THR A 374 -13.27 -36.77 33.34
C THR A 374 -12.09 -36.68 32.36
N VAL A 375 -11.54 -35.48 32.21
CA VAL A 375 -10.38 -35.23 31.33
C VAL A 375 -9.13 -35.85 31.96
N VAL A 376 -8.51 -36.81 31.28
CA VAL A 376 -7.22 -37.40 31.68
C VAL A 376 -6.10 -36.50 31.18
N GLN A 377 -5.26 -36.02 32.10
CA GLN A 377 -4.06 -35.25 31.77
C GLN A 377 -2.89 -36.20 31.44
N GLU A 378 -2.63 -37.19 32.30
CA GLU A 378 -1.58 -38.20 32.10
C GLU A 378 -1.79 -39.47 32.94
N TYR A 379 -1.05 -40.55 32.64
CA TYR A 379 -1.01 -41.80 33.39
C TYR A 379 0.33 -41.93 34.11
N LEU A 380 0.30 -42.42 35.35
CA LEU A 380 1.48 -42.68 36.18
C LEU A 380 1.65 -44.20 36.34
N VAL A 381 2.83 -44.72 35.98
CA VAL A 381 3.15 -46.16 35.98
C VAL A 381 4.09 -46.46 37.14
N TYR A 382 3.73 -47.43 37.97
CA TYR A 382 4.52 -47.84 39.13
C TYR A 382 5.00 -49.28 38.96
N GLN A 383 6.26 -49.52 39.29
CA GLN A 383 6.86 -50.85 39.40
C GLN A 383 7.21 -51.12 40.86
N ASN A 384 6.71 -52.23 41.41
CA ASN A 384 6.89 -52.63 42.80
C ASN A 384 6.53 -51.50 43.79
N GLY A 385 5.52 -50.71 43.45
CA GLY A 385 5.02 -49.58 44.24
C GLY A 385 5.78 -48.26 44.06
N THR A 386 6.93 -48.25 43.37
CA THR A 386 7.71 -47.03 43.08
C THR A 386 7.34 -46.46 41.71
N LEU A 387 7.25 -45.14 41.59
CA LEU A 387 6.95 -44.48 40.30
C LEU A 387 8.09 -44.78 39.32
N LEU A 388 7.76 -45.44 38.22
CA LEU A 388 8.69 -45.81 37.15
C LEU A 388 8.71 -44.73 36.05
N GLY A 389 7.56 -44.10 35.78
CA GLY A 389 7.44 -43.01 34.79
C GLY A 389 5.99 -42.64 34.49
N ASN A 390 5.78 -41.67 33.60
CA ASN A 390 4.48 -41.16 33.17
C ASN A 390 4.31 -41.25 31.64
N THR A 391 3.06 -41.26 31.16
CA THR A 391 2.71 -41.30 29.73
C THR A 391 1.35 -40.65 29.47
N ALA A 392 1.16 -40.02 28.31
CA ALA A 392 -0.14 -39.45 27.92
C ALA A 392 -1.09 -40.48 27.30
N GLU A 393 -0.57 -41.62 26.82
CA GLU A 393 -1.33 -42.67 26.14
C GLU A 393 -1.38 -43.97 26.96
N PRO A 394 -2.39 -44.85 26.75
CA PRO A 394 -2.63 -45.98 27.64
C PRO A 394 -1.73 -47.21 27.35
N GLY A 395 -0.40 -47.01 27.45
CA GLY A 395 0.63 -48.04 27.33
C GLY A 395 2.01 -47.57 27.78
N PHE A 396 2.86 -48.51 28.21
CA PHE A 396 4.21 -48.24 28.75
C PHE A 396 5.12 -49.47 28.62
N MET A 397 6.40 -49.30 28.32
CA MET A 397 7.37 -50.40 28.22
C MET A 397 8.40 -50.33 29.35
N ALA A 398 8.49 -51.39 30.17
CA ALA A 398 9.50 -51.56 31.20
C ALA A 398 10.66 -52.41 30.66
N VAL A 399 11.89 -51.92 30.82
CA VAL A 399 13.12 -52.53 30.31
C VAL A 399 14.12 -52.78 31.44
N ASP A 400 15.22 -53.47 31.14
CA ASP A 400 16.31 -53.78 32.08
C ASP A 400 15.88 -54.58 33.32
N LEU A 401 15.00 -55.56 33.12
CA LEU A 401 14.46 -56.42 34.17
C LEU A 401 15.36 -57.66 34.37
N ALA A 402 15.38 -58.20 35.59
CA ALA A 402 16.05 -59.47 35.88
C ALA A 402 15.16 -60.64 35.44
N ALA A 403 15.75 -61.71 34.89
CA ALA A 403 15.05 -62.93 34.48
C ALA A 403 14.41 -63.66 35.67
N ALA A 404 13.37 -64.46 35.42
CA ALA A 404 12.59 -65.20 36.43
C ALA A 404 12.11 -64.37 37.64
N THR A 405 12.01 -63.06 37.50
CA THR A 405 11.75 -62.13 38.61
C THR A 405 10.34 -61.59 38.48
N GLU A 406 9.59 -61.68 39.58
CA GLU A 406 8.24 -61.10 39.64
C GLU A 406 8.34 -59.57 39.83
N TYR A 407 7.73 -58.84 38.90
CA TYR A 407 7.49 -57.41 38.97
C TYR A 407 5.99 -57.17 39.08
N THR A 408 5.60 -56.27 39.97
CA THR A 408 4.21 -55.83 40.11
C THR A 408 4.03 -54.45 39.51
N TYR A 409 3.10 -54.32 38.58
CA TYR A 409 2.78 -53.06 37.91
C TYR A 409 1.41 -52.56 38.28
N THR A 410 1.30 -51.26 38.53
CA THR A 410 0.01 -50.58 38.74
C THR A 410 0.03 -49.24 38.01
N VAL A 411 -1.12 -48.79 37.53
CA VAL A 411 -1.25 -47.52 36.81
C VAL A 411 -2.36 -46.68 37.43
N SER A 412 -2.14 -45.38 37.57
CA SER A 412 -3.16 -44.39 37.95
C SER A 412 -3.27 -43.30 36.89
N VAL A 413 -4.37 -42.54 36.91
CA VAL A 413 -4.55 -41.34 36.07
C VAL A 413 -4.45 -40.09 36.92
N LEU A 414 -3.83 -39.06 36.36
CA LEU A 414 -3.87 -37.69 36.87
C LEU A 414 -4.86 -36.89 36.01
N ASN A 415 -5.84 -36.24 36.61
CA ASN A 415 -6.69 -35.29 35.88
C ASN A 415 -6.02 -33.91 35.81
N ASP A 416 -6.62 -33.03 35.01
CA ASP A 416 -6.26 -31.60 34.88
C ASP A 416 -6.29 -30.79 36.19
N ARG A 417 -6.82 -31.38 37.28
CA ARG A 417 -6.86 -30.83 38.65
C ARG A 417 -5.80 -31.45 39.57
N GLY A 418 -4.87 -32.24 39.03
CA GLY A 418 -3.81 -32.90 39.78
C GLY A 418 -4.29 -33.99 40.73
N GLN A 419 -5.54 -34.43 40.62
CA GLN A 419 -6.06 -35.55 41.40
C GLN A 419 -5.61 -36.85 40.74
N GLU A 420 -4.90 -37.68 41.50
CA GLU A 420 -4.51 -39.03 41.08
C GLU A 420 -5.65 -40.01 41.42
N SER A 421 -6.03 -40.87 40.46
CA SER A 421 -6.96 -41.97 40.73
C SER A 421 -6.37 -42.95 41.74
N VAL A 422 -7.21 -43.80 42.30
CA VAL A 422 -6.68 -45.05 42.87
C VAL A 422 -5.90 -45.80 41.78
N LYS A 423 -4.83 -46.49 42.19
CA LYS A 423 -4.04 -47.33 41.30
C LYS A 423 -4.89 -48.50 40.79
N SER A 424 -4.67 -48.90 39.54
CA SER A 424 -5.31 -50.08 38.94
C SER A 424 -5.04 -51.34 39.75
N ALA A 425 -5.82 -52.40 39.47
CA ALA A 425 -5.46 -53.72 39.97
C ALA A 425 -4.01 -54.03 39.57
N ALA A 426 -3.21 -54.48 40.54
CA ALA A 426 -1.81 -54.80 40.31
C ALA A 426 -1.70 -55.98 39.34
N LEU A 427 -0.91 -55.78 38.30
CA LEU A 427 -0.52 -56.82 37.38
C LEU A 427 0.85 -57.36 37.82
N ALA A 428 0.86 -58.55 38.40
CA ALA A 428 2.09 -59.29 38.64
C ALA A 428 2.53 -59.95 37.32
N VAL A 429 3.77 -59.70 36.92
CA VAL A 429 4.40 -60.26 35.74
C VAL A 429 5.73 -60.87 36.16
N ILE A 430 5.94 -62.14 35.89
CA ILE A 430 7.24 -62.80 36.08
C ILE A 430 7.93 -62.79 34.72
N THR A 431 9.09 -62.12 34.64
CA THR A 431 9.95 -62.20 33.46
C THR A 431 10.32 -63.64 33.17
N GLU A 432 10.54 -63.98 31.91
CA GLU A 432 10.82 -65.37 31.53
C GLU A 432 12.10 -65.87 32.23
N LYS A 433 12.12 -67.16 32.61
CA LYS A 433 13.29 -67.76 33.26
C LYS A 433 14.39 -67.96 32.22
N GLU A 434 15.57 -67.43 32.53
CA GLU A 434 16.80 -67.73 31.79
C GLU A 434 17.05 -69.25 31.87
N ALA A 435 17.15 -69.91 30.71
CA ALA A 435 17.13 -71.37 30.63
C ALA A 435 18.42 -71.99 31.22
N GLU A 436 18.28 -72.90 32.19
CA GLU A 436 19.36 -73.72 32.77
C GLU A 436 18.96 -75.22 32.73
N LEU A 437 19.77 -76.08 32.10
CA LEU A 437 19.68 -77.55 32.12
C LEU A 437 20.59 -78.20 33.24
N PRO A 438 20.53 -79.53 33.48
CA PRO A 438 21.04 -80.16 34.73
C PRO A 438 22.44 -80.81 34.65
N GLU A 439 23.15 -80.83 35.80
CA GLU A 439 24.50 -81.40 35.99
C GLU A 439 24.67 -82.86 35.48
N ASN A 440 25.67 -83.03 34.62
CA ASN A 440 26.08 -84.25 33.93
C ASN A 440 27.48 -84.65 34.42
N ASN A 441 27.64 -85.86 34.97
CA ASN A 441 28.95 -86.36 35.43
C ASN A 441 29.74 -87.07 34.32
N GLN A 442 29.64 -86.55 33.09
CA GLN A 442 30.35 -87.01 31.90
C GLN A 442 31.40 -85.95 31.56
N PRO A 443 32.67 -86.32 31.27
CA PRO A 443 33.65 -85.37 30.79
C PRO A 443 33.05 -84.59 29.61
N PRO A 444 33.25 -83.27 29.56
CA PRO A 444 32.65 -82.45 28.53
C PRO A 444 33.10 -82.92 27.14
N ALA A 445 32.29 -82.65 26.14
CA ALA A 445 32.68 -82.96 24.77
C ALA A 445 33.95 -82.20 24.38
N ILE A 446 34.71 -82.78 23.45
CA ILE A 446 35.91 -82.17 22.90
C ILE A 446 35.51 -80.86 22.22
N PRO A 447 36.17 -79.71 22.50
CA PRO A 447 35.94 -78.47 21.77
C PRO A 447 36.04 -78.69 20.25
N THR A 448 35.04 -78.19 19.51
CA THR A 448 34.95 -78.34 18.05
C THR A 448 35.14 -77.00 17.36
N GLU A 449 35.27 -77.01 16.03
CA GLU A 449 35.42 -75.78 15.24
C GLU A 449 36.58 -74.87 15.70
N LEU A 450 37.67 -75.49 16.21
CA LEU A 450 38.87 -74.75 16.55
C LEU A 450 39.37 -74.02 15.30
N SER A 451 39.38 -72.70 15.38
CA SER A 451 39.73 -71.76 14.33
C SER A 451 40.67 -70.71 14.89
N VAL A 452 41.38 -70.05 13.98
CA VAL A 452 42.30 -68.96 14.30
C VAL A 452 41.77 -67.68 13.65
N SER A 453 41.82 -66.57 14.38
CA SER A 453 41.52 -65.22 13.90
C SER A 453 42.58 -64.26 14.44
N ASP A 454 42.52 -63.01 14.00
CA ASP A 454 43.35 -61.91 14.53
C ASP A 454 44.84 -62.28 14.64
N ILE A 455 45.33 -62.97 13.61
CA ILE A 455 46.74 -63.34 13.50
C ILE A 455 47.50 -62.05 13.24
N THR A 456 48.40 -61.69 14.14
CA THR A 456 49.35 -60.58 13.97
C THR A 456 50.76 -61.14 13.83
N THR A 457 51.76 -60.26 13.74
CA THR A 457 53.18 -60.63 13.77
C THR A 457 53.59 -61.27 15.09
N THR A 458 52.87 -61.02 16.19
CA THR A 458 53.26 -61.51 17.54
C THR A 458 52.13 -62.12 18.37
N SER A 459 50.92 -62.21 17.82
CA SER A 459 49.78 -62.82 18.49
C SER A 459 48.90 -63.62 17.54
N ILE A 460 48.16 -64.58 18.09
CA ILE A 460 47.12 -65.33 17.38
C ILE A 460 45.93 -65.48 18.34
N ARG A 461 44.74 -65.13 17.88
CA ARG A 461 43.50 -65.43 18.60
C ARG A 461 42.99 -66.81 18.19
N LEU A 462 42.79 -67.67 19.17
CA LEU A 462 42.12 -68.95 19.01
C LEU A 462 40.65 -68.77 19.34
N ASN A 463 39.76 -69.34 18.54
CA ASN A 463 38.33 -69.42 18.82
C ASN A 463 37.88 -70.86 18.59
N TRP A 464 36.97 -71.34 19.42
CA TRP A 464 36.39 -72.66 19.24
C TRP A 464 34.94 -72.63 19.65
N LYS A 465 34.20 -73.64 19.23
CA LYS A 465 32.86 -73.88 19.70
C LYS A 465 32.94 -74.80 20.92
N ALA A 466 32.56 -74.24 22.07
CA ALA A 466 32.19 -75.05 23.22
C ALA A 466 30.92 -75.86 22.87
N ASP A 467 30.88 -77.13 23.26
CA ASP A 467 29.64 -77.90 23.11
C ASP A 467 28.59 -77.34 24.07
N SER A 468 27.40 -77.04 23.54
CA SER A 468 26.32 -76.35 24.25
C SER A 468 25.43 -77.28 25.07
N ASP A 469 25.68 -78.59 25.04
CA ASP A 469 24.83 -79.62 25.65
C ASP A 469 25.15 -79.90 27.14
N SER A 470 25.76 -78.95 27.87
CA SER A 470 26.06 -79.06 29.29
C SER A 470 26.06 -77.68 29.98
N ASP A 471 25.17 -77.48 30.94
CA ASP A 471 24.97 -76.22 31.69
C ASP A 471 26.00 -76.00 32.81
N GLN A 472 27.15 -76.64 32.70
CA GLN A 472 28.23 -76.49 33.66
C GLN A 472 29.23 -75.45 33.16
N GLU A 473 29.79 -74.66 34.09
CA GLU A 473 30.90 -73.75 33.79
C GLU A 473 32.10 -74.53 33.23
N HIS A 474 32.29 -74.46 31.91
CA HIS A 474 33.46 -75.06 31.27
C HIS A 474 34.68 -74.13 31.41
N ARG A 475 35.80 -74.69 31.88
CA ARG A 475 37.13 -74.08 31.75
C ARG A 475 37.93 -74.84 30.71
N PHE A 476 38.58 -74.13 29.80
CA PHE A 476 39.38 -74.69 28.73
C PHE A 476 40.87 -74.62 29.05
N LYS A 477 41.61 -75.65 28.64
CA LYS A 477 43.07 -75.66 28.60
C LYS A 477 43.54 -75.46 27.18
N VAL A 478 44.42 -74.49 26.98
CA VAL A 478 44.95 -74.14 25.66
C VAL A 478 46.39 -74.62 25.56
N PHE A 479 46.68 -75.36 24.50
CA PHE A 479 48.00 -75.92 24.25
C PHE A 479 48.60 -75.32 22.99
N GLN A 480 49.86 -74.92 23.07
CA GLN A 480 50.69 -74.51 21.94
C GLN A 480 51.82 -75.52 21.80
N ASN A 481 51.95 -76.15 20.63
CA ASN A 481 52.94 -77.21 20.36
C ASN A 481 52.94 -78.29 21.44
N ASP A 482 51.73 -78.75 21.80
CA ASP A 482 51.42 -79.73 22.85
C ASP A 482 51.71 -79.31 24.31
N ILE A 483 52.25 -78.11 24.54
CA ILE A 483 52.55 -77.55 25.86
C ILE A 483 51.36 -76.70 26.33
N LEU A 484 50.91 -76.89 27.57
CA LEU A 484 49.87 -76.07 28.18
C LEU A 484 50.38 -74.63 28.35
N ILE A 485 49.71 -73.67 27.72
CA ILE A 485 50.07 -72.24 27.78
C ILE A 485 49.09 -71.40 28.59
N GLY A 486 47.88 -71.90 28.84
CA GLY A 486 46.91 -71.17 29.64
C GLY A 486 45.63 -71.94 29.91
N ASN A 487 44.84 -71.39 30.83
CA ASN A 487 43.46 -71.81 31.08
C ASN A 487 42.55 -70.59 30.85
N THR A 488 41.35 -70.81 30.32
CA THR A 488 40.35 -69.74 30.11
C THR A 488 38.95 -70.28 30.30
N THR A 489 38.01 -69.45 30.72
CA THR A 489 36.58 -69.80 30.72
C THR A 489 35.88 -69.33 29.43
N ALA A 490 36.53 -68.50 28.62
CA ALA A 490 36.01 -68.08 27.33
C ALA A 490 36.26 -69.14 26.25
N SER A 491 35.36 -69.24 25.27
CA SER A 491 35.54 -70.05 24.05
C SER A 491 36.52 -69.42 23.04
N ALA A 492 37.44 -68.61 23.55
CA ALA A 492 38.51 -67.97 22.81
C ALA A 492 39.72 -67.72 23.73
N TYR A 493 40.91 -67.63 23.13
CA TYR A 493 42.15 -67.35 23.84
C TYR A 493 43.16 -66.62 22.95
N GLU A 494 43.63 -65.48 23.44
CA GLU A 494 44.67 -64.70 22.77
C GLU A 494 46.06 -65.22 23.18
N VAL A 495 46.79 -65.79 22.23
CA VAL A 495 48.18 -66.21 22.43
C VAL A 495 49.09 -65.06 22.01
N ASN A 496 49.78 -64.46 22.98
CA ASN A 496 50.68 -63.32 22.76
C ASN A 496 52.15 -63.74 22.85
N GLY A 497 53.06 -62.90 22.34
CA GLY A 497 54.50 -63.11 22.46
C GLY A 497 55.07 -64.15 21.50
N LEU A 498 54.41 -64.35 20.35
CA LEU A 498 54.83 -65.23 19.28
C LEU A 498 55.89 -64.54 18.41
N SER A 499 56.80 -65.33 17.83
CA SER A 499 57.74 -64.85 16.80
C SER A 499 57.01 -64.63 15.46
N PRO A 500 57.31 -63.57 14.68
CA PRO A 500 56.75 -63.35 13.35
C PRO A 500 57.08 -64.47 12.34
N ASN A 501 56.24 -64.63 11.32
CA ASN A 501 56.36 -65.63 10.25
C ASN A 501 56.67 -67.06 10.75
N THR A 502 56.11 -67.44 11.90
CA THR A 502 56.41 -68.72 12.56
C THR A 502 55.13 -69.52 12.72
N GLU A 503 55.15 -70.77 12.25
CA GLU A 503 54.03 -71.70 12.38
C GLU A 503 53.98 -72.29 13.81
N TYR A 504 52.80 -72.23 14.42
CA TYR A 504 52.49 -72.84 15.70
C TYR A 504 51.30 -73.79 15.54
N SER A 505 51.30 -74.87 16.31
CA SER A 505 50.15 -75.78 16.41
C SER A 505 49.39 -75.55 17.71
N PHE A 506 48.06 -75.48 17.65
CA PHE A 506 47.21 -75.24 18.80
C PHE A 506 46.14 -76.30 18.96
N SER A 507 45.90 -76.75 20.20
CA SER A 507 44.78 -77.63 20.55
C SER A 507 44.16 -77.19 21.87
N VAL A 508 42.90 -77.56 22.10
CA VAL A 508 42.15 -77.16 23.29
C VAL A 508 41.44 -78.38 23.90
N SER A 509 41.41 -78.48 25.22
CA SER A 509 40.52 -79.40 25.96
C SER A 509 39.56 -78.62 26.86
N ALA A 510 38.37 -79.15 27.10
CA ALA A 510 37.39 -78.60 28.03
C ALA A 510 37.49 -79.33 29.37
N ILE A 511 37.15 -78.63 30.45
CA ILE A 511 37.01 -79.18 31.79
C ILE A 511 35.68 -78.70 32.35
N ASP A 512 34.87 -79.59 32.90
CA ASP A 512 33.60 -79.24 33.55
C ASP A 512 33.80 -78.63 34.96
N GLY A 513 32.69 -78.19 35.57
CA GLY A 513 32.67 -77.59 36.90
C GLY A 513 33.14 -78.54 38.00
N GLU A 514 32.98 -79.84 37.77
CA GLU A 514 33.36 -80.96 38.64
C GLU A 514 34.84 -81.38 38.47
N GLY A 515 35.51 -80.90 37.41
CA GLY A 515 36.92 -81.06 37.15
C GLY A 515 37.30 -82.20 36.19
N ASN A 516 36.37 -82.83 35.49
CA ASN A 516 36.65 -83.83 34.46
C ASN A 516 37.09 -83.16 33.16
N GLU A 517 38.17 -83.64 32.55
CA GLU A 517 38.76 -83.07 31.33
C GLU A 517 38.42 -83.91 30.08
N SER A 518 38.01 -83.25 29.00
CA SER A 518 37.79 -83.85 27.69
C SER A 518 39.11 -84.34 27.05
N ALA A 519 39.03 -85.14 26.00
CA ALA A 519 40.17 -85.27 25.10
C ALA A 519 40.46 -83.92 24.40
N ARG A 520 41.70 -83.72 23.93
CA ARG A 520 42.08 -82.50 23.18
C ARG A 520 41.43 -82.52 21.78
N SER A 521 41.10 -81.33 21.28
CA SER A 521 40.71 -81.12 19.89
C SER A 521 41.81 -81.57 18.93
N THR A 522 41.46 -81.77 17.65
CA THR A 522 42.47 -81.85 16.60
C THR A 522 43.26 -80.54 16.56
N SER A 523 44.58 -80.63 16.46
CA SER A 523 45.42 -79.43 16.41
C SER A 523 45.18 -78.65 15.12
N ILE A 524 45.11 -77.32 15.22
CA ILE A 524 45.16 -76.40 14.07
C ILE A 524 46.55 -75.79 13.99
N ALA A 525 47.11 -75.71 12.78
CA ALA A 525 48.33 -74.96 12.53
C ALA A 525 47.99 -73.52 12.12
N ALA A 526 48.70 -72.56 12.68
CA ALA A 526 48.59 -71.15 12.31
C ALA A 526 49.96 -70.49 12.32
N THR A 527 50.25 -69.73 11.27
CA THR A 527 51.52 -69.00 11.10
C THR A 527 51.27 -67.53 11.39
N THR A 528 52.02 -66.96 12.34
CA THR A 528 52.00 -65.51 12.59
C THR A 528 52.34 -64.74 11.33
N GLU A 529 51.81 -63.53 11.20
CA GLU A 529 52.13 -62.67 10.07
C GLU A 529 53.64 -62.41 10.02
N ALA A 530 54.15 -62.22 8.80
CA ALA A 530 55.52 -61.76 8.65
C ALA A 530 55.61 -60.31 9.15
N GLU A 531 56.74 -59.98 9.78
CA GLU A 531 57.05 -58.58 10.06
C GLU A 531 57.13 -57.85 8.72
N ASP A 532 56.23 -56.90 8.51
CA ASP A 532 56.09 -56.24 7.22
C ASP A 532 57.38 -55.50 6.89
N ARG A 533 58.03 -55.94 5.81
CA ARG A 533 59.05 -55.14 5.16
C ARG A 533 58.31 -54.08 4.36
N ILE A 534 58.14 -52.89 4.95
CA ILE A 534 57.56 -51.73 4.28
C ILE A 534 58.29 -51.50 2.96
N GLU A 535 57.60 -51.68 1.83
CA GLU A 535 58.02 -51.03 0.59
C GLU A 535 57.70 -49.55 0.76
N GLU A 536 58.69 -48.68 0.57
CA GLU A 536 58.52 -47.23 0.69
C GLU A 536 57.38 -46.77 -0.23
N ASP A 537 56.49 -45.93 0.30
CA ASP A 537 55.43 -45.30 -0.48
C ASP A 537 56.02 -44.28 -1.45
N VAL A 538 55.81 -44.52 -2.75
CA VAL A 538 56.35 -43.71 -3.84
C VAL A 538 55.25 -43.12 -4.72
N GLU A 539 53.98 -43.36 -4.41
CA GLU A 539 52.85 -42.79 -5.14
C GLU A 539 52.47 -41.44 -4.54
N ALA A 540 52.15 -40.47 -5.40
CA ALA A 540 51.74 -39.15 -4.94
C ALA A 540 50.21 -39.06 -4.91
N PRO A 541 49.62 -38.27 -3.97
CA PRO A 541 48.19 -38.05 -3.94
C PRO A 541 47.60 -37.51 -5.25
N THR A 542 46.30 -37.75 -5.47
CA THR A 542 45.59 -37.18 -6.63
C THR A 542 45.55 -35.65 -6.56
N VAL A 543 45.60 -34.98 -7.73
CA VAL A 543 45.56 -33.52 -7.80
C VAL A 543 44.24 -32.99 -7.23
N PRO A 544 44.26 -31.99 -6.32
CA PRO A 544 43.03 -31.38 -5.80
C PRO A 544 42.17 -30.81 -6.93
N THR A 545 40.85 -31.01 -6.85
CA THR A 545 39.89 -30.50 -7.84
C THR A 545 38.89 -29.55 -7.19
N GLY A 546 38.05 -28.89 -7.99
CA GLY A 546 36.99 -28.00 -7.46
C GLY A 546 37.52 -26.82 -6.64
N LEU A 547 38.69 -26.27 -7.00
CA LEU A 547 39.21 -25.05 -6.38
C LEU A 547 38.27 -23.88 -6.69
N LEU A 548 37.74 -23.26 -5.64
CA LEU A 548 36.79 -22.14 -5.70
C LEU A 548 37.22 -21.02 -4.74
N ALA A 549 36.72 -19.82 -5.01
CA ALA A 549 36.77 -18.68 -4.09
C ALA A 549 35.38 -18.53 -3.44
N ASP A 550 35.25 -18.99 -2.19
CA ASP A 550 34.00 -18.99 -1.44
C ASP A 550 33.65 -17.61 -0.89
N GLY A 551 34.66 -16.74 -0.70
CA GLY A 551 34.50 -15.38 -0.21
C GLY A 551 35.56 -14.45 -0.80
N VAL A 552 35.15 -13.27 -1.23
CA VAL A 552 36.04 -12.23 -1.78
C VAL A 552 35.74 -10.92 -1.07
N SER A 553 36.77 -10.33 -0.47
CA SER A 553 36.73 -8.99 0.12
C SER A 553 37.77 -8.09 -0.55
N GLU A 554 37.88 -6.84 -0.12
CA GLU A 554 38.88 -5.89 -0.63
C GLU A 554 40.31 -6.36 -0.36
N THR A 555 40.55 -7.08 0.74
CA THR A 555 41.91 -7.44 1.19
C THR A 555 42.10 -8.93 1.49
N ALA A 556 41.11 -9.77 1.22
CA ALA A 556 41.19 -11.20 1.47
C ALA A 556 40.31 -12.05 0.54
N ILE A 557 40.75 -13.28 0.27
CA ILE A 557 40.06 -14.28 -0.54
C ILE A 557 40.05 -15.62 0.22
N GLU A 558 38.86 -16.17 0.46
CA GLU A 558 38.68 -17.49 1.06
C GLU A 558 38.56 -18.56 -0.03
N LEU A 559 39.48 -19.53 0.00
CA LEU A 559 39.57 -20.61 -0.97
C LEU A 559 39.04 -21.92 -0.38
N SER A 560 38.42 -22.75 -1.21
CA SER A 560 38.11 -24.14 -0.89
C SER A 560 38.33 -25.08 -2.07
N TRP A 561 38.51 -26.37 -1.79
CA TRP A 561 38.69 -27.41 -2.81
C TRP A 561 38.15 -28.76 -2.34
N THR A 562 38.01 -29.70 -3.27
CA THR A 562 37.59 -31.07 -2.96
C THR A 562 38.77 -31.92 -2.46
N PRO A 563 38.53 -32.87 -1.53
CA PRO A 563 39.59 -33.70 -0.98
C PRO A 563 40.27 -34.58 -2.05
N SER A 564 41.59 -34.68 -1.96
CA SER A 564 42.42 -35.62 -2.71
C SER A 564 42.40 -37.02 -2.06
N THR A 565 42.81 -38.02 -2.84
CA THR A 565 42.91 -39.43 -2.43
C THR A 565 44.32 -39.96 -2.70
N ASP A 566 44.76 -40.92 -1.90
CA ASP A 566 46.08 -41.54 -1.99
C ASP A 566 46.00 -43.00 -1.53
N ASN A 567 46.97 -43.85 -1.91
CA ASN A 567 47.05 -45.27 -1.54
C ASN A 567 47.37 -45.48 -0.05
N VAL A 568 48.09 -44.56 0.59
CA VAL A 568 48.41 -44.59 2.02
C VAL A 568 47.73 -43.47 2.79
N GLY A 569 47.65 -42.27 2.22
CA GLY A 569 46.85 -41.17 2.77
C GLY A 569 47.42 -39.78 2.48
N VAL A 570 46.52 -38.79 2.38
CA VAL A 570 46.89 -37.39 2.15
C VAL A 570 47.19 -36.72 3.49
N ALA A 571 48.40 -36.16 3.65
CA ALA A 571 48.82 -35.45 4.86
C ALA A 571 48.44 -33.96 4.84
N GLY A 572 48.29 -33.34 3.67
CA GLY A 572 47.83 -31.96 3.57
C GLY A 572 47.89 -31.39 2.16
N TYR A 573 47.74 -30.07 2.09
CA TYR A 573 47.66 -29.29 0.86
C TYR A 573 48.62 -28.10 0.89
N ARG A 574 49.12 -27.73 -0.28
CA ARG A 574 49.94 -26.53 -0.48
C ARG A 574 49.20 -25.58 -1.40
N VAL A 575 48.95 -24.37 -0.91
CA VAL A 575 48.27 -23.29 -1.64
C VAL A 575 49.32 -22.38 -2.25
N PHE A 576 49.21 -22.12 -3.54
CA PHE A 576 50.11 -21.28 -4.30
C PHE A 576 49.38 -20.01 -4.75
N MET A 577 50.06 -18.86 -4.68
CA MET A 577 49.59 -17.58 -5.17
C MET A 577 50.60 -17.04 -6.20
N GLY A 578 50.16 -16.79 -7.43
CA GLY A 578 51.06 -16.36 -8.51
C GLY A 578 52.16 -17.37 -8.85
N GLY A 579 51.96 -18.65 -8.48
CA GLY A 579 52.95 -19.72 -8.64
C GLY A 579 53.93 -19.89 -7.47
N GLU A 580 53.93 -19.00 -6.48
CA GLU A 580 54.73 -19.13 -5.26
C GLU A 580 53.93 -19.78 -4.13
N LEU A 581 54.59 -20.57 -3.27
CA LEU A 581 53.94 -21.23 -2.13
C LEU A 581 53.47 -20.17 -1.12
N ALA A 582 52.16 -20.02 -0.98
CA ALA A 582 51.54 -19.09 -0.04
C ALA A 582 51.33 -19.73 1.33
N ALA A 583 50.90 -21.00 1.39
CA ALA A 583 50.68 -21.71 2.65
C ALA A 583 50.67 -23.24 2.49
N THR A 584 50.87 -23.93 3.61
CA THR A 584 50.64 -25.38 3.76
C THR A 584 49.56 -25.58 4.81
N VAL A 585 48.51 -26.33 4.49
CA VAL A 585 47.33 -26.53 5.34
C VAL A 585 46.91 -27.99 5.37
N GLU A 586 46.35 -28.45 6.49
CA GLU A 586 45.80 -29.81 6.61
C GLU A 586 44.32 -29.88 6.20
N GLY A 587 43.63 -28.73 6.21
CA GLY A 587 42.21 -28.60 5.85
C GLY A 587 41.96 -28.34 4.36
N LEU A 588 40.68 -28.34 3.99
CA LEU A 588 40.19 -28.13 2.62
C LEU A 588 39.84 -26.66 2.29
N ARG A 589 40.24 -25.74 3.17
CA ARG A 589 39.99 -24.30 3.05
C ARG A 589 41.21 -23.51 3.48
N TYR A 590 41.39 -22.35 2.86
CA TYR A 590 42.42 -21.40 3.26
C TYR A 590 41.98 -19.96 2.99
N ASN A 591 42.10 -19.10 4.00
CA ASN A 591 41.85 -17.66 3.86
C ASN A 591 43.17 -16.92 3.58
N VAL A 592 43.26 -16.31 2.41
CA VAL A 592 44.40 -15.51 1.97
C VAL A 592 44.13 -14.05 2.33
N SER A 593 44.89 -13.46 3.25
CA SER A 593 44.70 -12.07 3.70
C SER A 593 45.84 -11.13 3.26
N ASN A 594 45.67 -9.82 3.48
CA ASN A 594 46.62 -8.75 3.12
C ASN A 594 46.84 -8.59 1.60
N LEU A 595 45.80 -8.84 0.82
CA LEU A 595 45.76 -8.58 -0.61
C LEU A 595 45.45 -7.11 -0.89
N ALA A 596 45.87 -6.60 -2.04
CA ALA A 596 45.56 -5.26 -2.49
C ALA A 596 44.15 -5.23 -3.11
N PRO A 597 43.32 -4.20 -2.83
CA PRO A 597 41.99 -4.04 -3.45
C PRO A 597 42.04 -3.94 -4.98
N GLY A 598 40.97 -4.38 -5.64
CA GLY A 598 40.81 -4.35 -7.10
C GLY A 598 41.88 -5.11 -7.90
N THR A 599 42.64 -5.99 -7.25
CA THR A 599 43.79 -6.67 -7.86
C THR A 599 43.48 -8.13 -8.16
N GLU A 600 43.79 -8.59 -9.38
CA GLU A 600 43.64 -9.99 -9.78
C GLU A 600 44.78 -10.85 -9.19
N TYR A 601 44.41 -11.93 -8.52
CA TYR A 601 45.31 -12.95 -8.00
C TYR A 601 45.01 -14.30 -8.64
N SER A 602 46.03 -15.14 -8.79
CA SER A 602 45.91 -16.50 -9.33
C SER A 602 46.30 -17.52 -8.27
N PHE A 603 45.42 -18.49 -8.00
CA PHE A 603 45.60 -19.50 -6.97
C PHE A 603 45.62 -20.92 -7.55
N ALA A 604 46.50 -21.77 -7.03
CA ALA A 604 46.49 -23.20 -7.33
C ALA A 604 46.77 -24.00 -6.06
N VAL A 605 46.35 -25.26 -6.01
CA VAL A 605 46.54 -26.12 -4.84
C VAL A 605 47.13 -27.47 -5.26
N SER A 606 48.12 -27.97 -4.53
CA SER A 606 48.59 -29.37 -4.61
C SER A 606 48.32 -30.10 -3.30
N SER A 607 48.36 -31.42 -3.31
CA SER A 607 48.28 -32.27 -2.11
C SER A 607 49.55 -33.09 -1.94
N PHE A 608 49.91 -33.41 -0.70
CA PHE A 608 51.07 -34.22 -0.37
C PHE A 608 50.76 -35.26 0.71
N ASP A 609 51.47 -36.38 0.71
CA ASP A 609 51.35 -37.46 1.70
C ASP A 609 52.33 -37.29 2.88
N ALA A 610 52.33 -38.22 3.82
CA ALA A 610 53.20 -38.16 5.01
C ALA A 610 54.69 -38.40 4.71
N VAL A 611 55.01 -38.97 3.55
CA VAL A 611 56.38 -39.31 3.12
C VAL A 611 56.97 -38.21 2.22
N GLY A 612 56.13 -37.29 1.74
CA GLY A 612 56.50 -36.11 0.96
C GLY A 612 56.27 -36.24 -0.55
N ASN A 613 55.56 -37.28 -1.03
CA ASN A 613 55.16 -37.32 -2.43
C ASN A 613 54.08 -36.25 -2.67
N GLU A 614 54.28 -35.40 -3.69
CA GLU A 614 53.43 -34.24 -3.97
C GLU A 614 52.77 -34.37 -5.35
N SER A 615 51.46 -34.08 -5.41
CA SER A 615 50.70 -34.03 -6.64
C SER A 615 51.16 -32.89 -7.55
N ARG A 616 50.71 -32.88 -8.81
CA ARG A 616 50.72 -31.63 -9.60
C ARG A 616 49.79 -30.60 -8.96
N GLN A 617 50.01 -29.32 -9.24
CA GLN A 617 49.08 -28.25 -8.89
C GLN A 617 47.76 -28.41 -9.67
N SER A 618 46.65 -28.00 -9.05
CA SER A 618 45.34 -27.86 -9.68
C SER A 618 45.39 -26.88 -10.87
N VAL A 619 44.30 -26.84 -11.64
CA VAL A 619 44.09 -25.71 -12.56
C VAL A 619 44.04 -24.41 -11.73
N ALA A 620 44.73 -23.38 -12.22
CA ALA A 620 44.79 -22.10 -11.52
C ALA A 620 43.43 -21.37 -11.59
N LEU A 621 42.98 -20.88 -10.44
CA LEU A 621 41.81 -20.02 -10.27
C LEU A 621 42.26 -18.56 -10.25
N SER A 622 41.86 -17.78 -11.24
CA SER A 622 42.03 -16.32 -11.21
C SER A 622 40.81 -15.67 -10.55
N VAL A 623 41.05 -14.80 -9.58
CA VAL A 623 40.03 -14.08 -8.82
C VAL A 623 40.57 -12.72 -8.41
N SER A 624 39.77 -11.67 -8.63
CA SER A 624 40.10 -10.31 -8.20
C SER A 624 39.52 -10.02 -6.82
N THR A 625 40.27 -9.33 -5.97
CA THR A 625 39.70 -8.74 -4.74
C THR A 625 38.66 -7.67 -5.11
N ALA A 626 37.74 -7.39 -4.19
CA ALA A 626 36.81 -6.27 -4.35
C ALA A 626 37.58 -4.94 -4.44
N GLU A 627 37.02 -3.95 -5.14
CA GLU A 627 37.59 -2.60 -5.18
C GLU A 627 37.43 -1.91 -3.83
N GLU A 628 38.40 -1.06 -3.46
CA GLU A 628 38.35 -0.27 -2.22
C GLU A 628 37.24 0.77 -2.31
N VAL A 629 36.28 0.73 -1.39
CA VAL A 629 35.25 1.77 -1.28
C VAL A 629 35.84 2.96 -0.52
N VAL A 630 36.21 4.01 -1.25
CA VAL A 630 36.51 5.31 -0.64
C VAL A 630 35.21 5.94 -0.17
N VAL A 631 34.98 5.95 1.15
CA VAL A 631 33.82 6.63 1.74
C VAL A 631 34.15 8.10 1.91
N ASP A 632 33.38 8.97 1.26
CA ASP A 632 33.50 10.40 1.42
C ASP A 632 33.00 10.84 2.81
N ASN A 633 33.85 11.55 3.53
CA ASN A 633 33.54 12.13 4.85
C ASN A 633 33.80 13.64 4.87
N THR A 634 34.03 14.25 3.71
CA THR A 634 34.26 15.68 3.56
C THR A 634 32.93 16.32 3.20
N PRO A 635 32.35 17.20 4.04
CA PRO A 635 31.15 17.92 3.65
C PRO A 635 31.43 18.90 2.50
N PRO A 636 30.43 19.16 1.63
CA PRO A 636 30.55 20.17 0.60
C PRO A 636 30.94 21.55 1.13
N THR A 637 31.39 22.43 0.25
CA THR A 637 31.51 23.86 0.59
C THR A 637 30.13 24.50 0.79
N ALA A 638 30.04 25.53 1.65
CA ALA A 638 28.79 26.29 1.81
C ALA A 638 28.38 26.95 0.47
N PRO A 639 27.09 26.88 0.07
CA PRO A 639 26.57 27.61 -1.09
C PRO A 639 26.88 29.11 -1.00
N ARG A 640 27.14 29.74 -2.16
CA ARG A 640 27.52 31.16 -2.22
C ARG A 640 26.48 31.97 -2.96
N ASN A 641 26.49 33.28 -2.74
CA ASN A 641 25.66 34.24 -3.47
C ASN A 641 24.15 33.91 -3.44
N LEU A 642 23.65 33.42 -2.30
CA LEU A 642 22.21 33.30 -2.08
C LEU A 642 21.54 34.66 -2.21
N GLY A 643 20.59 34.75 -3.13
CA GLY A 643 19.81 35.95 -3.42
C GLY A 643 18.33 35.62 -3.58
N ALA A 644 17.50 36.63 -3.31
CA ALA A 644 16.07 36.60 -3.57
C ALA A 644 15.76 37.40 -4.85
N GLN A 645 14.91 36.85 -5.71
CA GLN A 645 14.41 37.43 -6.96
C GLN A 645 12.90 37.22 -7.05
N GLU A 646 12.23 37.90 -7.98
CA GLU A 646 10.79 37.73 -8.27
C GLU A 646 9.91 37.72 -7.01
N VAL A 647 10.18 38.66 -6.08
CA VAL A 647 9.45 38.79 -4.82
C VAL A 647 8.06 39.31 -5.11
N SER A 648 7.04 38.60 -4.65
CA SER A 648 5.64 39.02 -4.72
C SER A 648 5.03 39.14 -3.32
N GLN A 649 3.72 39.31 -3.25
CA GLN A 649 2.95 39.27 -2.00
C GLN A 649 3.01 37.91 -1.31
N THR A 650 3.12 36.82 -2.08
CA THR A 650 3.02 35.45 -1.56
C THR A 650 4.14 34.52 -2.00
N THR A 651 5.09 35.00 -2.80
CA THR A 651 6.18 34.18 -3.35
C THR A 651 7.53 34.89 -3.33
N VAL A 652 8.60 34.10 -3.35
CA VAL A 652 9.98 34.58 -3.61
C VAL A 652 10.78 33.48 -4.30
N ASP A 653 11.63 33.86 -5.26
CA ASP A 653 12.57 32.97 -5.91
C ASP A 653 13.94 33.08 -5.24
N LEU A 654 14.45 31.99 -4.71
CA LEU A 654 15.79 31.88 -4.16
C LEU A 654 16.72 31.31 -5.22
N VAL A 655 17.85 31.97 -5.43
CA VAL A 655 18.92 31.51 -6.33
C VAL A 655 20.26 31.60 -5.64
N TRP A 656 21.15 30.65 -5.91
CA TRP A 656 22.51 30.64 -5.38
C TRP A 656 23.50 30.07 -6.38
N GLU A 657 24.79 30.20 -6.08
CA GLU A 657 25.85 29.52 -6.82
C GLU A 657 26.10 28.12 -6.25
N ALA A 658 26.37 27.18 -7.15
CA ALA A 658 26.61 25.80 -6.79
C ALA A 658 27.78 25.66 -5.80
N ALA A 659 27.58 24.81 -4.80
CA ALA A 659 28.65 24.35 -3.93
C ALA A 659 29.58 23.38 -4.69
N THR A 660 30.82 23.27 -4.22
CA THR A 660 31.79 22.27 -4.71
C THR A 660 32.14 21.30 -3.61
N ASP A 661 32.46 20.08 -4.03
CA ASP A 661 32.79 18.94 -3.21
C ASP A 661 33.76 18.01 -3.99
N ASP A 662 34.55 17.17 -3.32
CA ASP A 662 35.51 16.26 -3.97
C ASP A 662 34.85 15.05 -4.66
N TYR A 663 33.65 14.64 -4.24
CA TYR A 663 32.86 13.58 -4.89
C TYR A 663 31.55 14.07 -5.50
N GLY A 664 31.12 15.28 -5.13
CA GLY A 664 30.09 16.03 -5.83
C GLY A 664 28.86 16.33 -4.98
N VAL A 665 28.19 17.44 -5.31
CA VAL A 665 26.99 17.89 -4.58
C VAL A 665 25.75 17.28 -5.23
N VAL A 666 24.92 16.61 -4.43
CA VAL A 666 23.69 15.94 -4.87
C VAL A 666 22.44 16.81 -4.64
N GLY A 667 22.48 17.72 -3.67
CA GLY A 667 21.35 18.62 -3.41
C GLY A 667 21.65 19.75 -2.44
N TYR A 668 20.59 20.48 -2.09
CA TYR A 668 20.63 21.63 -1.22
C TYR A 668 19.47 21.60 -0.23
N ARG A 669 19.72 21.95 1.04
CA ARG A 669 18.67 22.16 2.04
C ARG A 669 18.44 23.65 2.23
N LEU A 670 17.17 24.05 2.18
CA LEU A 670 16.72 25.42 2.36
C LEU A 670 16.15 25.60 3.75
N TYR A 671 16.40 26.77 4.32
CA TYR A 671 15.97 27.13 5.66
C TYR A 671 15.22 28.46 5.60
N GLN A 672 14.09 28.56 6.31
CA GLN A 672 13.28 29.77 6.46
C GLN A 672 13.20 30.14 7.94
N ASN A 673 13.60 31.37 8.27
CA ASN A 673 13.64 31.89 9.63
C ASN A 673 14.40 30.99 10.64
N GLY A 674 15.40 30.25 10.14
CA GLY A 674 16.21 29.30 10.91
C GLY A 674 15.63 27.89 11.04
N GLY A 675 14.41 27.66 10.57
CA GLY A 675 13.80 26.31 10.46
C GLY A 675 14.07 25.69 9.09
N TYR A 676 14.08 24.35 9.03
CA TYR A 676 14.12 23.64 7.75
C TYR A 676 12.86 23.95 6.93
N LEU A 677 13.04 24.24 5.65
CA LEU A 677 11.97 24.54 4.69
C LEU A 677 11.78 23.39 3.70
N ALA A 678 12.82 23.05 2.93
CA ALA A 678 12.73 22.12 1.82
C ALA A 678 14.11 21.65 1.34
N GLU A 679 14.13 20.70 0.40
CA GLU A 679 15.30 20.32 -0.38
C GLU A 679 15.13 20.67 -1.86
N SER A 680 16.24 20.94 -2.55
CA SER A 680 16.30 21.17 -4.00
C SER A 680 17.54 20.52 -4.60
N SER A 681 17.38 19.86 -5.75
CA SER A 681 18.52 19.35 -6.56
C SER A 681 19.09 20.39 -7.51
N SER A 682 18.49 21.59 -7.54
CA SER A 682 18.91 22.70 -8.41
C SER A 682 19.38 23.88 -7.56
N THR A 683 20.11 24.82 -8.15
CA THR A 683 20.55 26.06 -7.47
C THR A 683 19.47 27.16 -7.49
N TYR A 684 18.22 26.73 -7.43
CA TYR A 684 17.01 27.52 -7.52
C TYR A 684 15.92 26.90 -6.64
N TYR A 685 15.10 27.74 -6.02
CA TYR A 685 13.90 27.30 -5.32
C TYR A 685 12.88 28.44 -5.22
N ARG A 686 11.62 28.19 -5.61
CA ARG A 686 10.52 29.13 -5.41
C ARG A 686 9.79 28.82 -4.12
N VAL A 687 9.83 29.75 -3.17
CA VAL A 687 9.01 29.71 -1.95
C VAL A 687 7.66 30.33 -2.26
N SER A 688 6.58 29.70 -1.82
CA SER A 688 5.20 30.16 -2.03
C SER A 688 4.40 30.13 -0.72
N GLY A 689 3.18 30.68 -0.71
CA GLY A 689 2.31 30.71 0.48
C GLY A 689 2.77 31.68 1.57
N LEU A 690 3.54 32.70 1.21
CA LEU A 690 4.03 33.69 2.16
C LEU A 690 2.95 34.74 2.49
N ASP A 691 2.95 35.23 3.72
CA ASP A 691 2.15 36.39 4.09
C ASP A 691 2.68 37.68 3.44
N PRO A 692 1.82 38.59 2.95
CA PRO A 692 2.20 39.90 2.43
C PRO A 692 2.89 40.78 3.50
N ALA A 693 3.69 41.75 3.06
CA ALA A 693 4.39 42.72 3.92
C ALA A 693 5.21 42.10 5.08
N THR A 694 5.65 40.86 4.93
CA THR A 694 6.27 40.06 6.00
C THR A 694 7.74 39.81 5.69
N THR A 695 8.59 39.96 6.71
CA THR A 695 10.04 39.73 6.58
C THR A 695 10.36 38.25 6.78
N TYR A 696 11.03 37.65 5.80
CA TYR A 696 11.57 36.29 5.86
C TYR A 696 13.08 36.30 5.73
N ARG A 697 13.73 35.40 6.48
CA ARG A 697 15.17 35.11 6.36
C ARG A 697 15.37 33.74 5.73
N TYR A 698 16.25 33.64 4.75
CA TYR A 698 16.56 32.37 4.09
C TYR A 698 18.05 32.06 4.14
N ALA A 699 18.37 30.79 4.37
CA ALA A 699 19.69 30.22 4.23
C ALA A 699 19.63 28.91 3.44
N VAL A 700 20.74 28.49 2.86
CA VAL A 700 20.87 27.25 2.08
C VAL A 700 22.18 26.55 2.42
N SER A 701 22.16 25.24 2.67
CA SER A 701 23.34 24.36 2.76
C SER A 701 23.35 23.38 1.57
N ALA A 702 24.47 22.69 1.36
CA ALA A 702 24.64 21.68 0.32
C ALA A 702 24.85 20.30 0.96
N ILE A 703 24.40 19.26 0.27
CA ILE A 703 24.54 17.86 0.66
C ILE A 703 25.19 17.05 -0.47
N ASP A 704 26.12 16.15 -0.13
CA ASP A 704 26.73 15.19 -1.06
C ASP A 704 25.93 13.88 -1.13
N ALA A 705 26.47 12.86 -1.81
CA ALA A 705 25.83 11.55 -1.95
C ALA A 705 25.86 10.70 -0.67
N GLU A 706 26.87 10.90 0.18
CA GLU A 706 27.08 10.22 1.45
C GLU A 706 26.28 10.85 2.61
N GLY A 707 25.66 12.01 2.35
CA GLY A 707 24.78 12.73 3.28
C GLY A 707 25.53 13.73 4.18
N ASN A 708 26.78 14.07 3.87
CA ASN A 708 27.49 15.11 4.60
C ASN A 708 26.92 16.49 4.22
N GLU A 709 26.59 17.30 5.23
CA GLU A 709 25.97 18.62 5.04
C GLU A 709 26.98 19.74 5.30
N SER A 710 27.04 20.71 4.40
CA SER A 710 27.89 21.87 4.53
C SER A 710 27.39 22.89 5.56
N GLU A 711 28.26 23.84 5.93
CA GLU A 711 27.79 25.04 6.64
C GLU A 711 26.73 25.77 5.82
N GLN A 712 25.73 26.34 6.50
CA GLN A 712 24.73 27.19 5.84
C GLN A 712 25.38 28.41 5.20
N SER A 713 24.87 28.78 4.02
CA SER A 713 25.19 30.05 3.37
C SER A 713 24.81 31.25 4.24
N ARG A 714 25.37 32.41 3.92
CA ARG A 714 24.96 33.66 4.56
C ARG A 714 23.48 33.93 4.27
N GLU A 715 22.73 34.25 5.33
CA GLU A 715 21.31 34.55 5.21
C GLU A 715 21.01 35.72 4.26
N VAL A 716 19.93 35.58 3.49
CA VAL A 716 19.27 36.68 2.78
C VAL A 716 17.96 37.02 3.49
N SER A 717 17.72 38.31 3.72
CA SER A 717 16.45 38.81 4.25
C SER A 717 15.63 39.42 3.11
N VAL A 718 14.37 39.02 2.99
CA VAL A 718 13.42 39.56 2.02
C VAL A 718 12.15 39.99 2.73
N ILE A 719 11.51 41.04 2.23
CA ILE A 719 10.19 41.49 2.68
C ILE A 719 9.26 41.25 1.50
N THR A 720 8.22 40.45 1.68
CA THR A 720 7.18 40.25 0.66
C THR A 720 6.46 41.56 0.36
N GLU A 721 5.97 41.70 -0.86
CA GLU A 721 5.27 42.93 -1.27
C GLU A 721 3.99 43.12 -0.45
N GLU A 722 3.53 44.37 -0.35
CA GLU A 722 2.25 44.67 0.30
C GLU A 722 1.09 44.13 -0.56
N GLU A 723 0.02 43.67 0.11
CA GLU A 723 -1.23 43.30 -0.55
C GLU A 723 -1.83 44.52 -1.26
N ILE A 724 -1.76 44.53 -2.58
CA ILE A 724 -2.50 45.46 -3.43
C ILE A 724 -3.89 44.86 -3.59
N LYS A 725 -4.85 45.31 -2.77
CA LYS A 725 -6.26 45.16 -3.11
C LYS A 725 -6.52 46.03 -4.33
N GLU A 726 -6.54 45.42 -5.52
CA GLU A 726 -7.23 46.08 -6.64
C GLU A 726 -8.70 46.17 -6.25
N GLU A 727 -9.21 47.38 -6.04
CA GLU A 727 -10.64 47.64 -5.99
C GLU A 727 -11.21 47.39 -7.38
N THR A 728 -11.50 46.12 -7.67
CA THR A 728 -12.32 45.75 -8.81
C THR A 728 -13.77 46.10 -8.47
N SER A 729 -14.36 46.98 -9.27
CA SER A 729 -15.79 47.34 -9.18
C SER A 729 -16.64 46.06 -9.19
N ASP A 730 -17.62 45.95 -8.28
CA ASP A 730 -18.48 44.76 -8.18
C ASP A 730 -19.10 44.44 -9.55
N LYS A 731 -19.15 43.16 -9.94
CA LYS A 731 -19.76 42.75 -11.22
C LYS A 731 -21.09 42.06 -11.03
N ILE A 732 -22.04 42.36 -11.92
CA ILE A 732 -23.39 41.80 -11.95
C ILE A 732 -23.62 41.13 -13.32
N LEU A 733 -24.12 39.90 -13.31
CA LEU A 733 -24.55 39.20 -14.52
C LEU A 733 -26.07 39.32 -14.67
N VAL A 734 -26.54 39.92 -15.77
CA VAL A 734 -27.96 40.03 -16.11
C VAL A 734 -28.29 38.98 -17.15
N PHE A 735 -29.09 37.99 -16.76
CA PHE A 735 -29.54 36.90 -17.60
C PHE A 735 -30.96 37.16 -18.11
N THR A 736 -31.16 37.08 -19.43
CA THR A 736 -32.43 37.43 -20.10
C THR A 736 -32.93 36.36 -21.06
N LYS A 737 -32.47 35.11 -20.93
CA LYS A 737 -32.93 34.01 -21.78
C LYS A 737 -34.40 33.70 -21.51
N THR A 738 -35.16 33.44 -22.57
CA THR A 738 -36.58 33.07 -22.52
C THR A 738 -36.83 31.83 -23.37
N ALA A 739 -37.39 30.78 -22.77
CA ALA A 739 -37.99 29.63 -23.46
C ALA A 739 -39.52 29.78 -23.61
N GLY A 740 -40.12 30.78 -22.94
CA GLY A 740 -41.53 31.16 -23.02
C GLY A 740 -41.77 32.52 -23.69
N PHE A 741 -42.71 33.29 -23.16
CA PHE A 741 -43.02 34.63 -23.67
C PHE A 741 -41.82 35.58 -23.50
N ARG A 742 -41.51 36.36 -24.53
CA ARG A 742 -40.44 37.36 -24.49
C ARG A 742 -41.02 38.76 -24.33
N HIS A 743 -40.73 39.38 -23.19
CA HIS A 743 -41.17 40.74 -22.89
C HIS A 743 -40.36 41.76 -23.69
N GLY A 744 -41.05 42.69 -24.37
CA GLY A 744 -40.40 43.77 -25.14
C GLY A 744 -39.70 44.84 -24.27
N SER A 745 -39.63 44.62 -22.96
CA SER A 745 -38.96 45.49 -21.99
C SER A 745 -37.60 44.97 -21.53
N ILE A 746 -37.19 43.77 -21.97
CA ILE A 746 -35.89 43.18 -21.64
C ILE A 746 -34.75 44.15 -21.95
N GLU A 747 -34.67 44.66 -23.18
CA GLU A 747 -33.57 45.53 -23.61
C GLU A 747 -33.54 46.86 -22.83
N LYS A 748 -34.72 47.40 -22.51
CA LYS A 748 -34.85 48.61 -21.69
C LYS A 748 -34.44 48.36 -20.23
N GLY A 749 -34.80 47.20 -19.68
CA GLY A 749 -34.39 46.78 -18.34
C GLY A 749 -32.88 46.62 -18.23
N VAL A 750 -32.25 45.93 -19.19
CA VAL A 750 -30.78 45.79 -19.26
C VAL A 750 -30.10 47.15 -19.31
N SER A 751 -30.53 48.03 -20.22
CA SER A 751 -29.97 49.39 -20.33
C SER A 751 -30.13 50.17 -19.04
N THR A 752 -31.24 50.00 -18.32
CA THR A 752 -31.49 50.68 -17.05
C THR A 752 -30.55 50.17 -15.95
N LEU A 753 -30.34 48.85 -15.86
CA LEU A 753 -29.40 48.26 -14.89
C LEU A 753 -27.96 48.70 -15.20
N GLN A 754 -27.56 48.78 -16.47
CA GLN A 754 -26.25 49.31 -16.88
C GLN A 754 -26.08 50.78 -16.53
N ASP A 755 -27.11 51.61 -16.69
CA ASP A 755 -27.10 53.02 -16.25
C ASP A 755 -26.94 53.12 -14.73
N LEU A 756 -27.63 52.27 -13.97
CA LEU A 756 -27.50 52.19 -12.52
C LEU A 756 -26.08 51.77 -12.10
N GLY A 757 -25.49 50.79 -12.77
CA GLY A 757 -24.11 50.36 -12.49
C GLY A 757 -23.08 51.45 -12.73
N ARG A 758 -23.16 52.12 -13.90
CA ARG A 758 -22.31 53.30 -14.19
C ARG A 758 -22.44 54.41 -13.15
N ALA A 759 -23.63 54.61 -12.60
CA ALA A 759 -23.89 55.67 -11.64
C ALA A 759 -23.47 55.31 -10.19
N ASN A 760 -23.27 54.03 -9.88
CA ASN A 760 -23.07 53.55 -8.51
C ASN A 760 -21.83 52.65 -8.33
N ASP A 761 -20.93 52.63 -9.33
CA ASP A 761 -19.67 51.90 -9.28
C ASP A 761 -19.86 50.39 -9.11
N PHE A 762 -20.58 49.80 -10.07
CA PHE A 762 -20.60 48.36 -10.33
C PHE A 762 -20.75 48.10 -11.84
N GLU A 763 -20.13 47.04 -12.33
CA GLU A 763 -20.21 46.62 -13.74
C GLU A 763 -21.44 45.73 -13.96
N VAL A 764 -22.15 45.95 -15.07
CA VAL A 764 -23.29 45.12 -15.47
C VAL A 764 -23.01 44.48 -16.81
N VAL A 765 -22.88 43.15 -16.81
CA VAL A 765 -22.70 42.32 -17.99
C VAL A 765 -24.01 41.60 -18.28
N GLN A 766 -24.45 41.58 -19.53
CA GLN A 766 -25.68 40.89 -19.93
C GLN A 766 -25.36 39.66 -20.77
N THR A 767 -26.15 38.59 -20.59
CA THR A 767 -26.10 37.39 -21.42
C THR A 767 -27.47 36.76 -21.63
N GLU A 768 -27.63 36.07 -22.75
CA GLU A 768 -28.72 35.11 -23.03
C GLU A 768 -28.18 33.68 -23.19
N ASN A 769 -26.87 33.48 -23.04
CA ASN A 769 -26.22 32.18 -23.20
C ASN A 769 -26.26 31.40 -21.89
N ALA A 770 -27.05 30.32 -21.84
CA ALA A 770 -27.15 29.50 -20.64
C ALA A 770 -25.82 28.78 -20.30
N SER A 771 -24.93 28.57 -21.27
CA SER A 771 -23.60 28.01 -21.01
C SER A 771 -22.72 28.90 -20.13
N ASP A 772 -23.09 30.17 -19.92
CA ASP A 772 -22.40 31.07 -18.99
C ASP A 772 -22.68 30.71 -17.52
N PHE A 773 -23.64 29.82 -17.25
CA PHE A 773 -23.91 29.23 -15.93
C PHE A 773 -22.98 28.03 -15.67
N ASN A 774 -21.71 28.35 -15.46
CA ASN A 774 -20.67 27.42 -15.03
C ASN A 774 -19.84 28.07 -13.90
N ALA A 775 -19.10 27.25 -13.15
CA ALA A 775 -18.38 27.70 -11.96
C ALA A 775 -17.41 28.86 -12.25
N ASP A 776 -16.56 28.71 -13.26
CA ASP A 776 -15.51 29.69 -13.60
C ASP A 776 -16.10 31.05 -13.98
N ASN A 777 -17.22 31.05 -14.69
CA ASN A 777 -17.84 32.29 -15.12
C ASN A 777 -18.67 32.94 -14.00
N LEU A 778 -19.47 32.16 -13.26
CA LEU A 778 -20.29 32.68 -12.16
C LEU A 778 -19.44 33.27 -11.03
N ALA A 779 -18.25 32.73 -10.77
CA ALA A 779 -17.30 33.24 -9.77
C ALA A 779 -16.88 34.70 -9.98
N LYS A 780 -17.06 35.24 -11.20
CA LYS A 780 -16.72 36.64 -11.53
C LYS A 780 -17.76 37.65 -11.04
N TYR A 781 -18.95 37.21 -10.65
CA TYR A 781 -20.12 38.07 -10.40
C TYR A 781 -20.60 37.97 -8.96
N LYS A 782 -20.88 39.12 -8.33
CA LYS A 782 -21.48 39.19 -6.99
C LYS A 782 -22.99 38.96 -7.00
N VAL A 783 -23.64 39.35 -8.09
CA VAL A 783 -25.09 39.21 -8.25
C VAL A 783 -25.42 38.64 -9.63
N VAL A 784 -26.35 37.70 -9.67
CA VAL A 784 -27.01 37.23 -10.89
C VAL A 784 -28.45 37.71 -10.91
N VAL A 785 -28.82 38.47 -11.94
CA VAL A 785 -30.16 39.02 -12.15
C VAL A 785 -30.88 38.20 -13.21
N PHE A 786 -32.04 37.64 -12.89
CA PHE A 786 -32.96 37.09 -13.88
C PHE A 786 -33.96 38.19 -14.25
N LEU A 787 -33.76 38.78 -15.42
CA LEU A 787 -34.56 39.90 -15.90
C LEU A 787 -35.52 39.40 -16.98
N ASN A 788 -36.80 39.28 -16.62
CA ASN A 788 -37.85 38.83 -17.54
C ASN A 788 -37.52 37.50 -18.25
N THR A 789 -36.86 36.57 -17.56
CA THR A 789 -36.70 35.19 -18.03
C THR A 789 -38.06 34.49 -18.03
N THR A 790 -38.26 33.49 -18.90
CA THR A 790 -39.50 32.68 -18.92
C THR A 790 -39.23 31.25 -19.36
N GLY A 791 -39.96 30.29 -18.81
CA GLY A 791 -39.85 28.87 -19.14
C GLY A 791 -38.62 28.17 -18.53
N ASP A 792 -38.26 27.02 -19.09
CA ASP A 792 -37.10 26.21 -18.70
C ASP A 792 -35.87 26.67 -19.52
N VAL A 793 -34.91 27.31 -18.85
CA VAL A 793 -33.84 28.08 -19.50
C VAL A 793 -32.44 27.55 -19.18
N LEU A 794 -32.30 26.78 -18.10
CA LEU A 794 -31.06 26.12 -17.66
C LEU A 794 -31.22 24.60 -17.67
N ASP A 795 -30.23 23.89 -18.24
CA ASP A 795 -30.16 22.44 -18.06
C ASP A 795 -29.69 22.05 -16.66
N TYR A 796 -29.76 20.75 -16.33
CA TYR A 796 -29.38 20.24 -15.01
C TYR A 796 -27.96 20.63 -14.57
N GLY A 797 -26.98 20.65 -15.48
CA GLY A 797 -25.60 21.02 -15.15
C GLY A 797 -25.50 22.49 -14.77
N GLN A 798 -26.20 23.35 -15.51
CA GLN A 798 -26.29 24.79 -15.26
C GLN A 798 -27.07 25.11 -13.97
N GLN A 799 -28.13 24.35 -13.69
CA GLN A 799 -28.86 24.43 -12.42
C GLN A 799 -27.92 24.15 -11.24
N VAL A 800 -27.18 23.03 -11.27
CA VAL A 800 -26.20 22.68 -10.23
C VAL A 800 -25.12 23.75 -10.06
N ALA A 801 -24.60 24.30 -11.16
CA ALA A 801 -23.63 25.39 -11.11
C ALA A 801 -24.21 26.64 -10.41
N PHE A 802 -25.49 26.94 -10.67
CA PHE A 802 -26.18 28.05 -10.05
C PHE A 802 -26.50 27.83 -8.57
N GLU A 803 -26.87 26.61 -8.16
CA GLU A 803 -27.03 26.27 -6.73
C GLU A 803 -25.71 26.49 -5.97
N ASN A 804 -24.61 25.99 -6.52
CA ASN A 804 -23.29 26.12 -5.90
C ASN A 804 -22.84 27.58 -5.82
N TYR A 805 -23.19 28.39 -6.82
CA TYR A 805 -22.96 29.83 -6.81
C TYR A 805 -23.66 30.50 -5.62
N ILE A 806 -24.96 30.22 -5.41
CA ILE A 806 -25.71 30.76 -4.26
C ILE A 806 -25.15 30.25 -2.93
N ARG A 807 -24.84 28.94 -2.82
CA ARG A 807 -24.20 28.33 -1.63
C ARG A 807 -22.86 28.94 -1.26
N SER A 808 -22.14 29.44 -2.25
CA SER A 808 -20.85 30.10 -2.05
C SER A 808 -20.99 31.59 -1.71
N GLY A 809 -22.20 32.07 -1.41
CA GLY A 809 -22.47 33.46 -1.04
C GLY A 809 -22.82 34.38 -2.23
N GLY A 810 -23.05 33.82 -3.42
CA GLY A 810 -23.57 34.58 -4.55
C GLY A 810 -25.00 35.05 -4.31
N SER A 811 -25.35 36.24 -4.83
CA SER A 811 -26.68 36.81 -4.65
C SER A 811 -27.54 36.72 -5.92
N PHE A 812 -28.85 36.65 -5.73
CA PHE A 812 -29.85 36.55 -6.78
C PHE A 812 -30.81 37.75 -6.76
N MET A 813 -31.17 38.24 -7.94
CA MET A 813 -32.28 39.18 -8.10
C MET A 813 -33.21 38.74 -9.24
N GLY A 814 -34.50 38.57 -8.95
CA GLY A 814 -35.52 38.33 -9.96
C GLY A 814 -36.34 39.57 -10.29
N VAL A 815 -36.62 39.81 -11.57
CA VAL A 815 -37.46 40.92 -12.04
C VAL A 815 -38.59 40.39 -12.91
N HIS A 816 -39.81 40.74 -12.51
CA HIS A 816 -41.09 40.44 -13.16
C HIS A 816 -41.24 38.97 -13.57
N ALA A 817 -40.89 38.62 -14.81
CA ALA A 817 -41.11 37.27 -15.31
C ALA A 817 -40.15 36.21 -14.74
N ALA A 818 -39.18 36.58 -13.91
CA ALA A 818 -38.33 35.59 -13.22
C ALA A 818 -39.13 34.50 -12.45
N THR A 819 -40.35 34.77 -11.99
CA THR A 819 -41.23 33.75 -11.37
C THR A 819 -41.95 32.85 -12.38
N ASP A 820 -41.94 33.19 -13.66
CA ASP A 820 -42.42 32.40 -14.80
C ASP A 820 -41.31 31.52 -15.40
N THR A 821 -40.32 31.13 -14.57
CA THR A 821 -39.10 30.43 -14.97
C THR A 821 -38.86 29.20 -14.09
N GLU A 822 -38.33 28.12 -14.68
CA GLU A 822 -37.87 26.89 -13.98
C GLU A 822 -38.94 26.24 -13.06
N TYR A 823 -40.13 26.01 -13.59
CA TYR A 823 -41.27 25.42 -12.84
C TYR A 823 -41.02 24.04 -12.26
N ASP A 824 -40.17 23.23 -12.90
CA ASP A 824 -39.86 21.86 -12.50
C ASP A 824 -38.66 21.77 -11.53
N TRP A 825 -38.14 22.92 -11.07
CA TRP A 825 -36.99 23.00 -10.17
C TRP A 825 -37.38 23.66 -8.84
N PRO A 826 -37.89 22.89 -7.85
CA PRO A 826 -38.44 23.43 -6.60
C PRO A 826 -37.46 24.28 -5.78
N TRP A 827 -36.16 24.01 -5.89
CA TRP A 827 -35.12 24.81 -5.25
C TRP A 827 -35.12 26.25 -5.79
N TYR A 828 -35.24 26.43 -7.11
CA TYR A 828 -35.40 27.76 -7.71
C TYR A 828 -36.66 28.45 -7.24
N GLY A 829 -37.78 27.72 -7.13
CA GLY A 829 -39.03 28.26 -6.59
C GLY A 829 -38.87 28.88 -5.20
N GLN A 830 -38.03 28.29 -4.35
CA GLN A 830 -37.71 28.85 -3.02
C GLN A 830 -36.71 30.01 -3.10
N LEU A 831 -35.74 29.96 -4.02
CA LEU A 831 -34.81 31.08 -4.27
C LEU A 831 -35.55 32.33 -4.77
N VAL A 832 -36.37 32.21 -5.82
CA VAL A 832 -37.15 33.34 -6.36
C VAL A 832 -38.31 33.73 -5.44
N GLY A 833 -38.87 32.77 -4.71
CA GLY A 833 -39.82 32.98 -3.61
C GLY A 833 -41.29 32.70 -3.95
N ALA A 834 -41.65 32.54 -5.23
CA ALA A 834 -42.98 32.10 -5.67
C ALA A 834 -42.96 31.69 -7.16
N TYR A 835 -43.97 30.97 -7.63
CA TYR A 835 -44.17 30.73 -9.07
C TYR A 835 -45.31 31.57 -9.62
N PHE A 836 -45.18 31.98 -10.88
CA PHE A 836 -46.23 32.65 -11.62
C PHE A 836 -47.47 31.75 -11.78
N ASN A 837 -48.66 32.36 -11.68
CA ASN A 837 -49.96 31.70 -11.74
C ASN A 837 -50.98 32.47 -12.61
N GLY A 838 -50.49 33.27 -13.56
CA GLY A 838 -51.32 34.10 -14.45
C GLY A 838 -51.34 35.58 -14.07
N HIS A 839 -51.94 36.41 -14.92
CA HIS A 839 -52.12 37.84 -14.70
C HIS A 839 -53.41 38.33 -15.39
N PRO A 840 -54.03 39.43 -14.93
CA PRO A 840 -55.09 40.09 -15.68
C PRO A 840 -54.50 41.02 -16.76
N SER A 841 -55.37 41.78 -17.44
CA SER A 841 -54.91 42.83 -18.35
C SER A 841 -54.14 43.91 -17.59
N ILE A 842 -53.13 44.48 -18.25
CA ILE A 842 -52.38 45.66 -17.79
C ILE A 842 -53.37 46.76 -17.37
N GLN A 843 -53.28 47.21 -16.13
CA GLN A 843 -54.17 48.21 -15.55
C GLN A 843 -53.50 48.92 -14.38
N GLU A 844 -54.05 50.04 -13.94
CA GLU A 844 -53.58 50.73 -12.74
C GLU A 844 -53.97 49.96 -11.47
N ALA A 845 -53.07 49.88 -10.49
CA ALA A 845 -53.34 49.34 -9.16
C ALA A 845 -52.53 50.07 -8.09
N THR A 846 -52.94 49.90 -6.83
CA THR A 846 -52.27 50.48 -5.67
C THR A 846 -51.39 49.44 -4.98
N LEU A 847 -50.12 49.80 -4.76
CA LEU A 847 -49.16 49.02 -3.98
C LEU A 847 -49.04 49.62 -2.57
N ASN A 848 -49.09 48.80 -1.53
CA ASN A 848 -48.90 49.19 -0.15
C ASN A 848 -47.46 48.83 0.29
N VAL A 849 -46.68 49.82 0.68
CA VAL A 849 -45.31 49.58 1.20
C VAL A 849 -45.43 49.18 2.66
N VAL A 850 -45.02 47.95 2.97
CA VAL A 850 -45.17 47.35 4.32
C VAL A 850 -43.87 47.39 5.12
N ASP A 851 -42.73 47.59 4.46
CA ASP A 851 -41.45 47.85 5.11
C ASP A 851 -40.72 49.00 4.40
N HIS A 852 -40.32 50.03 5.16
CA HIS A 852 -39.55 51.19 4.68
C HIS A 852 -38.08 51.15 5.12
N ASN A 853 -37.65 50.14 5.89
CA ASN A 853 -36.27 50.02 6.33
C ASN A 853 -35.36 49.46 5.24
N HIS A 854 -35.93 48.74 4.26
CA HIS A 854 -35.18 48.21 3.14
C HIS A 854 -34.86 49.30 2.11
N SER A 855 -33.64 49.29 1.57
CA SER A 855 -33.14 50.32 0.63
C SER A 855 -33.97 50.43 -0.65
N SER A 856 -34.62 49.35 -1.08
CA SER A 856 -35.51 49.34 -2.25
C SER A 856 -36.85 50.05 -2.02
N THR A 857 -37.27 50.28 -0.78
CA THR A 857 -38.59 50.86 -0.46
C THR A 857 -38.51 52.12 0.40
N ALA A 858 -37.34 52.46 0.95
CA ALA A 858 -37.14 53.62 1.80
C ALA A 858 -37.57 54.96 1.17
N HIS A 859 -37.44 55.11 -0.15
CA HIS A 859 -37.83 56.34 -0.88
C HIS A 859 -39.29 56.35 -1.34
N LEU A 860 -39.99 55.22 -1.27
CA LEU A 860 -41.36 55.10 -1.77
C LEU A 860 -42.38 55.70 -0.79
N PRO A 861 -43.51 56.24 -1.26
CA PRO A 861 -44.62 56.59 -0.39
C PRO A 861 -45.29 55.33 0.18
N GLY A 862 -45.98 55.45 1.32
CA GLY A 862 -46.67 54.30 1.96
C GLY A 862 -47.72 53.62 1.06
N THR A 863 -48.30 54.37 0.12
CA THR A 863 -49.13 53.85 -0.98
C THR A 863 -48.56 54.34 -2.32
N TRP A 864 -48.33 53.42 -3.25
CA TRP A 864 -47.71 53.66 -4.54
C TRP A 864 -48.60 53.16 -5.67
N THR A 865 -49.31 54.08 -6.33
CA THR A 865 -50.19 53.75 -7.46
C THR A 865 -49.40 53.81 -8.77
N ARG A 866 -49.57 52.78 -9.61
CA ARG A 866 -48.96 52.73 -10.95
C ARG A 866 -49.67 51.72 -11.85
N THR A 867 -49.32 51.71 -13.13
CA THR A 867 -49.84 50.78 -14.16
C THR A 867 -48.75 49.78 -14.55
N ASP A 868 -49.02 48.49 -14.42
CA ASP A 868 -48.17 47.41 -14.91
C ASP A 868 -48.99 46.12 -15.15
N GLU A 869 -48.33 45.01 -15.49
CA GLU A 869 -48.94 43.68 -15.52
C GLU A 869 -48.81 42.99 -14.16
N TRP A 870 -49.94 42.76 -13.48
CA TRP A 870 -49.96 42.26 -12.10
C TRP A 870 -49.94 40.73 -12.05
N TYR A 871 -48.81 40.15 -11.64
CA TYR A 871 -48.65 38.70 -11.54
C TYR A 871 -49.37 38.15 -10.32
N ASN A 872 -50.20 37.13 -10.55
CA ASN A 872 -50.70 36.25 -9.51
C ASN A 872 -49.65 35.16 -9.24
N PHE A 873 -49.55 34.73 -7.99
CA PHE A 873 -48.55 33.77 -7.55
C PHE A 873 -49.18 32.50 -6.98
N LYS A 874 -48.48 31.39 -7.14
CA LYS A 874 -48.72 30.10 -6.45
C LYS A 874 -47.44 29.69 -5.73
N ASP A 875 -47.58 28.76 -4.79
CA ASP A 875 -46.44 28.15 -4.08
C ASP A 875 -45.50 29.19 -3.44
N VAL A 876 -46.08 30.25 -2.86
CA VAL A 876 -45.33 31.32 -2.22
C VAL A 876 -44.52 30.75 -1.05
N TYR A 877 -43.20 30.88 -1.12
CA TYR A 877 -42.27 30.39 -0.11
C TYR A 877 -42.48 31.14 1.20
N SER A 878 -42.64 30.41 2.31
CA SER A 878 -42.96 31.01 3.61
C SER A 878 -41.79 31.81 4.22
N GLY A 879 -40.58 31.67 3.68
CA GLY A 879 -39.39 32.38 4.16
C GLY A 879 -39.20 33.78 3.56
N ILE A 880 -40.05 34.20 2.61
CA ILE A 880 -39.94 35.56 2.04
C ILE A 880 -40.30 36.62 3.08
N VAL A 881 -39.65 37.78 2.99
CA VAL A 881 -39.99 38.99 3.74
C VAL A 881 -40.60 40.01 2.77
N PRO A 882 -41.93 40.18 2.74
CA PRO A 882 -42.58 41.13 1.84
C PRO A 882 -42.20 42.56 2.17
N LEU A 883 -41.88 43.32 1.13
CA LEU A 883 -41.57 44.75 1.19
C LEU A 883 -42.75 45.60 0.71
N VAL A 884 -43.47 45.09 -0.29
CA VAL A 884 -44.61 45.75 -0.93
C VAL A 884 -45.70 44.71 -1.18
N LEU A 885 -46.94 45.03 -0.85
CA LEU A 885 -48.12 44.23 -1.15
C LEU A 885 -48.99 44.91 -2.21
N LEU A 886 -49.59 44.14 -3.11
CA LEU A 886 -50.54 44.62 -4.10
C LEU A 886 -51.96 44.63 -3.53
N ASP A 887 -52.66 45.75 -3.65
CA ASP A 887 -54.05 45.88 -3.18
C ASP A 887 -55.05 45.39 -4.24
N GLU A 888 -55.51 44.15 -4.09
CA GLU A 888 -56.50 43.55 -4.98
C GLU A 888 -57.87 44.25 -4.99
N SER A 889 -58.17 45.13 -4.04
CA SER A 889 -59.41 45.94 -4.08
C SER A 889 -59.33 47.12 -5.05
N SER A 890 -58.12 47.48 -5.49
CA SER A 890 -57.86 48.61 -6.38
C SER A 890 -57.91 48.28 -7.87
N TYR A 891 -57.96 46.99 -8.23
CA TYR A 891 -57.97 46.51 -9.62
C TYR A 891 -58.81 45.22 -9.76
N SER A 892 -58.88 44.64 -10.95
CA SER A 892 -59.62 43.39 -11.19
C SER A 892 -58.74 42.24 -11.68
N GLY A 893 -58.97 41.04 -11.16
CA GLY A 893 -58.32 39.79 -11.59
C GLY A 893 -57.17 39.28 -10.71
N GLY A 894 -57.00 39.82 -9.51
CA GLY A 894 -56.15 39.25 -8.45
C GLY A 894 -56.69 37.92 -7.92
N THR A 895 -55.80 37.05 -7.45
CA THR A 895 -56.15 35.71 -6.91
C THR A 895 -55.40 35.33 -5.63
N ASN A 896 -54.53 36.19 -5.12
CA ASN A 896 -53.73 35.99 -3.92
C ASN A 896 -54.40 36.55 -2.65
N GLY A 897 -55.41 37.42 -2.80
CA GLY A 897 -56.21 37.95 -1.71
C GLY A 897 -55.52 39.08 -0.93
N GLU A 898 -55.76 39.17 0.38
CA GLU A 898 -55.18 40.24 1.23
C GLU A 898 -53.65 40.17 1.32
N TYR A 899 -53.06 38.99 1.07
CA TYR A 899 -51.61 38.77 1.08
C TYR A 899 -51.12 38.51 -0.35
N HIS A 900 -51.01 39.58 -1.13
CA HIS A 900 -50.46 39.55 -2.49
C HIS A 900 -49.08 40.22 -2.49
N PRO A 901 -47.98 39.47 -2.31
CA PRO A 901 -46.65 40.06 -2.32
C PRO A 901 -46.30 40.58 -3.73
N PHE A 902 -45.82 41.81 -3.80
CA PHE A 902 -45.33 42.44 -5.04
C PHE A 902 -43.81 42.43 -5.10
N SER A 903 -43.13 42.71 -4.00
CA SER A 903 -41.68 42.57 -3.89
C SER A 903 -41.29 42.08 -2.50
N TRP A 904 -40.19 41.35 -2.43
CA TRP A 904 -39.71 40.70 -1.21
C TRP A 904 -38.21 40.44 -1.27
N TYR A 905 -37.65 40.11 -0.12
CA TYR A 905 -36.29 39.63 0.02
C TYR A 905 -36.21 38.48 1.03
N HIS A 906 -35.15 37.71 0.98
CA HIS A 906 -34.78 36.71 1.99
C HIS A 906 -33.33 36.26 1.81
N GLU A 907 -32.83 35.49 2.77
CA GLU A 907 -31.62 34.70 2.61
C GLU A 907 -32.03 33.27 2.24
N PHE A 908 -31.30 32.64 1.33
CA PHE A 908 -31.59 31.29 0.87
C PHE A 908 -30.32 30.56 0.48
N ASP A 909 -30.14 29.37 1.06
CA ASP A 909 -29.06 28.41 0.75
C ASP A 909 -27.67 29.06 0.61
N GLY A 910 -27.30 29.94 1.57
CA GLY A 910 -25.99 30.60 1.62
C GLY A 910 -25.91 31.99 0.98
N GLY A 911 -26.89 32.38 0.15
CA GLY A 911 -26.91 33.67 -0.55
C GLY A 911 -28.11 34.56 -0.22
N ARG A 912 -28.14 35.76 -0.80
CA ARG A 912 -29.26 36.72 -0.68
C ARG A 912 -30.14 36.70 -1.93
N ALA A 913 -31.45 36.77 -1.74
CA ALA A 913 -32.43 36.86 -2.82
C ALA A 913 -33.30 38.12 -2.69
N PHE A 914 -33.50 38.82 -3.80
CA PHE A 914 -34.45 39.92 -3.93
C PHE A 914 -35.35 39.68 -5.14
N TYR A 915 -36.65 39.99 -5.03
CA TYR A 915 -37.57 39.90 -6.16
C TYR A 915 -38.52 41.10 -6.22
N THR A 916 -38.86 41.53 -7.44
CA THR A 916 -39.95 42.49 -7.71
C THR A 916 -40.80 42.02 -8.88
N ALA A 917 -42.13 42.06 -8.72
CA ALA A 917 -43.10 41.70 -9.76
C ALA A 917 -43.30 42.80 -10.82
N GLY A 918 -42.79 44.01 -10.61
CA GLY A 918 -42.85 45.09 -11.61
C GLY A 918 -41.77 44.95 -12.68
N GLY A 919 -41.95 45.60 -13.82
CA GLY A 919 -40.98 45.62 -14.92
C GLY A 919 -41.46 44.95 -16.21
N HIS A 920 -42.78 44.76 -16.37
CA HIS A 920 -43.37 44.26 -17.61
C HIS A 920 -43.17 45.26 -18.76
N SER A 921 -43.50 46.53 -18.52
CA SER A 921 -43.55 47.57 -19.55
C SER A 921 -42.26 48.39 -19.66
N ASN A 922 -41.98 48.93 -20.84
CA ASN A 922 -40.88 49.88 -21.04
C ASN A 922 -41.03 51.14 -20.16
N SER A 923 -42.26 51.59 -19.95
CA SER A 923 -42.58 52.77 -19.12
C SER A 923 -42.24 52.57 -17.65
N ALA A 924 -42.32 51.35 -17.11
CA ALA A 924 -41.93 51.08 -15.72
C ALA A 924 -40.48 51.50 -15.47
N TYR A 925 -39.58 51.20 -16.42
CA TYR A 925 -38.16 51.59 -16.37
C TYR A 925 -37.92 53.08 -16.64
N ASP A 926 -38.92 53.90 -16.95
CA ASP A 926 -38.77 55.36 -17.00
C ASP A 926 -39.14 56.03 -15.67
N GLU A 927 -39.84 55.32 -14.78
CA GLU A 927 -40.27 55.83 -13.49
C GLU A 927 -39.11 55.92 -12.47
N ALA A 928 -38.86 57.11 -11.95
CA ALA A 928 -37.78 57.33 -10.96
C ALA A 928 -37.93 56.44 -9.72
N GLY A 929 -39.15 56.24 -9.23
CA GLY A 929 -39.43 55.37 -8.08
C GLY A 929 -39.09 53.91 -8.36
N PHE A 930 -39.32 53.41 -9.58
CA PHE A 930 -39.00 52.02 -9.94
C PHE A 930 -37.50 51.81 -10.15
N LYS A 931 -36.81 52.76 -10.80
CA LYS A 931 -35.34 52.71 -10.93
C LYS A 931 -34.65 52.63 -9.57
N GLN A 932 -35.09 53.44 -8.63
CA GLN A 932 -34.53 53.44 -7.27
C GLN A 932 -34.94 52.17 -6.49
N HIS A 933 -36.12 51.58 -6.78
CA HIS A 933 -36.51 50.28 -6.23
C HIS A 933 -35.57 49.16 -6.70
N LEU A 934 -35.27 49.10 -8.00
CA LEU A 934 -34.31 48.17 -8.57
C LEU A 934 -32.90 48.37 -7.98
N LEU A 935 -32.46 49.63 -7.85
CA LEU A 935 -31.16 49.95 -7.26
C LEU A 935 -31.06 49.48 -5.81
N GLY A 936 -32.08 49.72 -4.98
CA GLY A 936 -32.06 49.25 -3.60
C GLY A 936 -32.06 47.72 -3.49
N GLY A 937 -32.77 47.03 -4.39
CA GLY A 937 -32.70 45.56 -4.48
C GLY A 937 -31.29 45.07 -4.81
N LEU A 938 -30.63 45.70 -5.79
CA LEU A 938 -29.24 45.41 -6.13
C LEU A 938 -28.28 45.72 -4.97
N MET A 939 -28.44 46.83 -4.27
CA MET A 939 -27.59 47.17 -3.12
C MET A 939 -27.71 46.15 -1.98
N TYR A 940 -28.93 45.65 -1.73
CA TYR A 940 -29.12 44.54 -0.80
C TYR A 940 -28.36 43.29 -1.24
N CYS A 941 -28.41 42.92 -2.52
CA CYS A 941 -27.69 41.78 -3.07
C CYS A 941 -26.16 41.98 -3.09
N LEU A 942 -25.68 43.21 -3.23
CA LEU A 942 -24.26 43.59 -3.22
C LEU A 942 -23.69 43.78 -1.80
N GLU A 943 -24.55 43.77 -0.77
CA GLU A 943 -24.20 44.09 0.62
C GLU A 943 -23.66 45.53 0.81
N ARG A 944 -24.26 46.50 0.11
CA ARG A 944 -23.85 47.92 0.11
C ARG A 944 -24.83 48.87 0.78
#